data_AF-A0A2M4BDN6-F1
#
_entry.id   AF-A0A2M4BDN6-F1
#
_cell.length_a   1.000
_cell.length_b   1.000
_cell.length_c   1.000
_cell.angle_alpha   90.00
_cell.angle_beta   90.00
_cell.angle_gamma   90.00
#
_symmetry.space_group_name_H-M   'P 1'
#
loop_
_entity.id
_entity.type
_entity.pdbx_description
1 polymer ?
#
loop_
_entity_poly.entity_id
_entity_poly.type
_entity_poly.pdbx_seq_one_letter_code
_entity_poly.pdbx_strand_id
1 'polypeptide(L)'
;MVAVVSNRIQEAYGSFFNDRNAVFSAFASPNRFKEANRQNRLRTKDVDLRARQQKLFQIKDTPIAHVEPELPKIPGLACSTCSPTESRPQLDQSQRRRHAIDILRVTTHAGPHYAATTGAGAFDWGVWCTHLAQAVRVKRFPYPQVAGAVLPDERVLEALETTAKEATNEKRTELGLAENDESFDEDSYYNEIYRRQERRAQKILIGMRSKISNLVLRITSWVLYKLLPCFMSGVAAHPAQVEMIKRAIEKNPDVPLIFLPLHRSHLDYIMVSFILLNNDIKCPLVAGGDNLRIPVFGSILRYDGAFFIKRKIDPLTGKKDHVYRAILHTYLQKCLTAGHNVEFFIEGGRTRTGKPCMPKSGILSVIVDAYNDKSISDALLVPVSINYEKLVDGNFVREQLGQKKIPESFASAASAIMKVLKARYGLMRIDFNEPFSLSELVKSLRTSDTAHNYTPEMRRLQHKPSTTSLFGTDVVQEEQDQRQLIDNIARHVVFDSARATSVMTTNALAFLLLNRFRDGAPLSLLVEALDELRSVLEGTRDLGFTGSSEDVIRYAADLLGPGLVTKEQRNGQMFIKPVTMIPNVIELSYYSNCLLPHFALESIIVTCACFLRREAERNKEGDTEDVTIGHNALLQLCIEFAELLMYEFILCKPCQKLETVLENSLEELCIRNILCQPKQELTEDQQRAQRLYRAMDGLDVDDEQDDFFDDKPSFDDDTERIHFPPEKHCDRIVLQSVLAPFTHTYRAVAATLNHLLGDNAMVEGDFIRLCIKEISERVDAGDCKYGESISTDTVRNCLKVFEKRSYIETTNKNGIRLVTLLPPFDSASEIQSIVEQVDTFVPV
;
A
#
# COMPACT_ATOMS: atom_id res chain seq x y z
N MET A 1 78.04 -4.83 -11.84
CA MET A 1 78.43 -3.67 -12.66
C MET A 1 78.27 -2.44 -11.78
N VAL A 2 79.31 -2.05 -11.04
CA VAL A 2 80.30 -1.03 -11.45
C VAL A 2 79.64 0.35 -11.50
N ALA A 3 80.05 1.41 -10.82
CA ALA A 3 81.02 1.69 -9.75
C ALA A 3 80.89 3.21 -9.42
N VAL A 4 81.52 3.64 -8.31
CA VAL A 4 82.02 5.01 -8.00
C VAL A 4 80.97 5.96 -7.37
N VAL A 5 81.07 6.54 -6.14
CA VAL A 5 82.08 6.72 -5.07
C VAL A 5 81.29 7.24 -3.82
N SER A 6 81.38 6.68 -2.59
CA SER A 6 82.42 6.87 -1.53
C SER A 6 82.59 8.35 -1.08
N ASN A 7 82.81 8.79 0.15
CA ASN A 7 82.95 8.27 1.52
C ASN A 7 83.11 9.53 2.41
N ARG A 8 82.67 9.50 3.68
CA ARG A 8 83.60 9.56 4.82
C ARG A 8 82.87 9.41 6.16
N ILE A 9 83.11 8.23 6.72
CA ILE A 9 82.87 7.78 8.07
C ILE A 9 83.96 8.33 9.00
N GLN A 10 83.57 8.42 10.27
CA GLN A 10 84.38 8.44 11.48
C GLN A 10 85.76 7.77 11.35
N GLU A 11 86.82 8.45 11.79
CA GLU A 11 87.96 7.83 12.48
C GLU A 11 88.89 8.91 13.02
N ALA A 12 88.86 9.11 14.34
CA ALA A 12 89.87 9.69 15.23
C ALA A 12 89.14 10.10 16.52
N TYR A 13 88.62 9.16 17.30
CA TYR A 13 89.32 8.62 18.48
C TYR A 13 90.01 9.69 19.33
N GLY A 14 89.38 9.94 20.49
CA GLY A 14 90.06 9.99 21.79
C GLY A 14 91.08 11.10 22.03
N SER A 15 90.65 12.17 22.68
CA SER A 15 91.47 12.78 23.73
C SER A 15 90.68 13.79 24.58
N PHE A 16 90.94 13.71 25.89
CA PHE A 16 90.68 14.72 26.92
C PHE A 16 89.25 14.89 27.48
N PHE A 17 89.06 14.10 28.54
CA PHE A 17 88.48 14.52 29.81
C PHE A 17 88.76 15.99 30.20
N ASN A 18 87.83 16.47 31.04
CA ASN A 18 88.03 17.30 32.22
C ASN A 18 87.77 18.82 32.17
N ASP A 19 86.95 19.20 33.15
CA ASP A 19 87.02 20.39 33.99
C ASP A 19 86.84 21.80 33.39
N ARG A 20 85.82 22.46 33.96
CA ARG A 20 85.85 23.80 34.57
C ARG A 20 86.51 24.97 33.83
N ASN A 21 85.69 26.02 33.74
CA ASN A 21 85.97 27.45 33.78
C ASN A 21 85.95 28.27 32.47
N ALA A 22 85.34 29.44 32.66
CA ALA A 22 85.52 30.72 31.96
C ALA A 22 84.74 30.96 30.64
N VAL A 23 83.58 31.61 30.83
CA VAL A 23 83.12 32.86 30.20
C VAL A 23 83.82 33.26 28.88
N PHE A 24 83.04 33.39 27.80
CA PHE A 24 83.30 34.39 26.77
C PHE A 24 82.01 35.07 26.27
N SER A 25 82.14 36.37 26.10
CA SER A 25 81.10 37.40 25.94
C SER A 25 80.22 37.26 24.71
N ALA A 26 78.93 37.54 24.92
CA ALA A 26 77.94 37.91 23.92
C ALA A 26 78.24 39.27 23.26
N PHE A 27 77.77 39.48 22.03
CA PHE A 27 76.65 40.40 21.69
C PHE A 27 76.66 40.76 20.19
N ALA A 28 75.82 40.08 19.40
CA ALA A 28 75.13 40.62 18.22
C ALA A 28 73.92 39.71 17.92
N SER A 29 72.71 40.18 18.21
CA SER A 29 71.44 39.44 18.23
C SER A 29 70.36 40.25 17.49
N PRO A 30 69.10 39.80 17.32
CA PRO A 30 68.58 38.78 16.41
C PRO A 30 67.50 39.35 15.45
N ASN A 31 67.46 40.67 15.24
CA ASN A 31 66.31 41.36 14.66
C ASN A 31 66.09 41.13 13.15
N ARG A 32 67.16 40.89 12.38
CA ARG A 32 67.07 40.78 10.90
C ARG A 32 66.35 39.50 10.42
N PHE A 33 66.41 38.41 11.18
CA PHE A 33 65.75 37.15 10.80
C PHE A 33 64.24 37.15 11.10
N LYS A 34 63.80 37.88 12.13
CA LYS A 34 62.37 37.99 12.45
C LYS A 34 61.60 38.82 11.40
N GLU A 35 62.21 39.87 10.87
CA GLU A 35 61.58 40.70 9.82
C GLU A 35 61.44 39.95 8.48
N ALA A 36 62.48 39.23 8.05
CA ALA A 36 62.43 38.44 6.81
C ALA A 36 61.36 37.33 6.86
N ASN A 37 61.24 36.63 8.00
CA ASN A 37 60.20 35.62 8.19
C ASN A 37 58.79 36.23 8.27
N ARG A 38 58.65 37.44 8.83
CA ARG A 38 57.37 38.15 8.87
C ARG A 38 56.94 38.59 7.47
N GLN A 39 57.85 39.11 6.65
CA GLN A 39 57.57 39.50 5.27
C GLN A 39 57.22 38.29 4.38
N ASN A 40 57.92 37.16 4.54
CA ASN A 40 57.57 35.94 3.83
C ASN A 40 56.19 35.41 4.24
N ARG A 41 55.83 35.43 5.54
CA ARG A 41 54.49 35.04 6.01
C ARG A 41 53.39 35.93 5.42
N LEU A 42 53.62 37.24 5.31
CA LEU A 42 52.68 38.17 4.71
C LEU A 42 52.52 37.90 3.21
N ARG A 43 53.60 37.66 2.47
CA ARG A 43 53.53 37.26 1.04
C ARG A 43 52.77 35.95 0.84
N THR A 44 53.01 34.93 1.67
CA THR A 44 52.23 33.67 1.57
C THR A 44 50.75 33.89 1.87
N LYS A 45 50.41 34.74 2.85
CA LYS A 45 49.01 35.09 3.13
C LYS A 45 48.34 35.81 1.96
N ASP A 46 49.04 36.76 1.31
CA ASP A 46 48.51 37.47 0.15
C ASP A 46 48.34 36.55 -1.07
N VAL A 47 49.25 35.59 -1.25
CA VAL A 47 49.14 34.58 -2.31
C VAL A 47 47.97 33.64 -2.04
N ASP A 48 47.76 33.19 -0.80
CA ASP A 48 46.62 32.35 -0.42
C ASP A 48 45.29 33.10 -0.54
N LEU A 49 45.26 34.39 -0.19
CA LEU A 49 44.08 35.25 -0.36
C LEU A 49 43.72 35.37 -1.84
N ARG A 50 44.71 35.63 -2.71
CA ARG A 50 44.48 35.70 -4.16
C ARG A 50 44.03 34.34 -4.72
N ALA A 51 44.64 33.24 -4.31
CA ALA A 51 44.25 31.90 -4.74
C ALA A 51 42.81 31.56 -4.30
N ARG A 52 42.39 31.97 -3.10
CA ARG A 52 41.00 31.85 -2.62
C ARG A 52 40.04 32.70 -3.43
N GLN A 53 40.38 33.96 -3.69
CA GLN A 53 39.55 34.85 -4.51
C GLN A 53 39.41 34.32 -5.94
N GLN A 54 40.47 33.76 -6.51
CA GLN A 54 40.45 33.18 -7.85
C GLN A 54 39.60 31.90 -7.92
N LYS A 55 39.64 31.08 -6.86
CA LYS A 55 38.74 29.91 -6.72
C LYS A 55 37.28 30.33 -6.55
N LEU A 56 37.01 31.36 -5.74
CA LEU A 56 35.66 31.93 -5.60
C LEU A 56 35.13 32.50 -6.91
N PHE A 57 35.99 33.17 -7.68
CA PHE A 57 35.65 33.68 -9.00
C PHE A 57 35.34 32.54 -9.99
N GLN A 58 36.15 31.47 -9.99
CA GLN A 58 35.87 30.27 -10.76
C GLN A 58 34.54 29.61 -10.36
N ILE A 59 34.22 29.52 -9.07
CA ILE A 59 32.93 28.96 -8.61
C ILE A 59 31.75 29.82 -9.09
N LYS A 60 31.90 31.15 -9.12
CA LYS A 60 30.86 32.07 -9.62
C LYS A 60 30.69 32.03 -11.14
N ASP A 61 31.76 31.81 -11.89
CA ASP A 61 31.73 31.70 -13.36
C ASP A 61 31.40 30.28 -13.86
N THR A 62 31.40 29.28 -12.97
CA THR A 62 30.95 27.94 -13.34
C THR A 62 29.43 27.98 -13.40
N PRO A 63 28.79 27.72 -14.56
CA PRO A 63 27.34 27.62 -14.61
C PRO A 63 26.92 26.55 -13.61
N ILE A 64 26.03 26.92 -12.67
CA ILE A 64 25.42 25.97 -11.75
C ILE A 64 24.79 24.91 -12.64
N ALA A 65 25.26 23.66 -12.53
CA ALA A 65 24.62 22.57 -13.22
C ALA A 65 23.15 22.61 -12.80
N HIS A 66 22.26 22.85 -13.75
CA HIS A 66 20.84 22.62 -13.53
C HIS A 66 20.72 21.15 -13.18
N VAL A 67 20.60 20.87 -11.87
CA VAL A 67 20.08 19.60 -11.40
C VAL A 67 18.63 19.66 -11.84
N GLU A 68 18.35 19.08 -13.02
CA GLU A 68 16.97 18.85 -13.41
C GLU A 68 16.33 18.09 -12.25
N PRO A 69 15.23 18.60 -11.66
CA PRO A 69 14.54 17.88 -10.62
C PRO A 69 14.24 16.49 -11.16
N GLU A 70 14.62 15.43 -10.42
CA GLU A 70 14.31 14.07 -10.82
C GLU A 70 12.80 14.00 -11.09
N LEU A 71 12.44 13.75 -12.35
CA LEU A 71 11.04 13.64 -12.73
C LEU A 71 10.40 12.57 -11.82
N PRO A 72 9.21 12.82 -11.26
CA PRO A 72 8.55 11.88 -10.37
C PRO A 72 8.46 10.49 -11.03
N LYS A 73 8.81 9.47 -10.24
CA LYS A 73 8.84 8.08 -10.71
C LYS A 73 7.44 7.67 -11.17
N ILE A 74 7.38 7.14 -12.40
CA ILE A 74 6.12 6.69 -13.01
C ILE A 74 5.50 5.57 -12.16
N PRO A 75 4.19 5.64 -11.85
CA PRO A 75 3.49 4.57 -11.13
C PRO A 75 3.64 3.21 -11.82
N GLY A 76 3.63 2.14 -11.02
CA GLY A 76 3.72 0.76 -11.52
C GLY A 76 5.15 0.28 -11.83
N LEU A 77 6.19 1.03 -11.46
CA LEU A 77 7.59 0.58 -11.43
C LEU A 77 7.88 -0.33 -10.23
N ALA A 78 8.78 -1.29 -10.43
CA ALA A 78 9.38 -2.03 -9.32
C ALA A 78 10.18 -1.09 -8.39
N CYS A 79 10.21 -1.41 -7.09
CA CYS A 79 10.91 -0.58 -6.12
C CYS A 79 12.42 -0.65 -6.33
N SER A 80 13.08 0.52 -6.50
CA SER A 80 14.53 0.62 -6.68
C SER A 80 15.35 0.10 -5.51
N THR A 81 14.80 0.13 -4.30
CA THR A 81 15.47 -0.37 -3.10
C THR A 81 15.31 -1.88 -2.96
N CYS A 82 14.13 -2.42 -3.29
CA CYS A 82 13.82 -3.83 -3.04
C CYS A 82 14.09 -4.76 -4.22
N SER A 83 14.02 -4.23 -5.45
CA SER A 83 14.27 -4.98 -6.67
C SER A 83 15.14 -4.15 -7.60
N PRO A 84 16.40 -3.84 -7.20
CA PRO A 84 17.28 -2.98 -7.98
C PRO A 84 17.48 -3.47 -9.42
N THR A 85 17.49 -4.79 -9.64
CA THR A 85 17.65 -5.39 -10.97
C THR A 85 16.47 -5.09 -11.90
N GLU A 86 15.24 -5.18 -11.39
CA GLU A 86 14.01 -4.94 -12.16
C GLU A 86 13.46 -3.52 -12.01
N SER A 87 14.08 -2.67 -11.18
CA SER A 87 13.69 -1.27 -10.99
C SER A 87 14.06 -0.33 -12.13
N ARG A 88 14.89 -0.81 -13.07
CA ARG A 88 15.13 -0.10 -14.32
C ARG A 88 13.88 -0.24 -15.18
N PRO A 89 13.31 0.86 -15.71
CA PRO A 89 12.08 0.77 -16.49
C PRO A 89 12.23 -0.24 -17.62
N GLN A 90 11.50 -1.36 -17.56
CA GLN A 90 11.48 -2.36 -18.65
C GLN A 90 10.77 -1.83 -19.91
N LEU A 91 10.06 -0.71 -19.76
CA LEU A 91 9.40 0.03 -20.82
C LEU A 91 9.99 1.44 -20.89
N ASP A 92 10.33 1.87 -22.10
CA ASP A 92 10.73 3.25 -22.39
C ASP A 92 9.61 4.23 -21.99
N GLN A 93 9.99 5.43 -21.55
CA GLN A 93 9.07 6.46 -21.07
C GLN A 93 8.05 6.86 -22.15
N SER A 94 8.48 6.92 -23.41
CA SER A 94 7.59 7.17 -24.56
C SER A 94 6.60 6.02 -24.79
N GLN A 95 7.01 4.78 -24.51
CA GLN A 95 6.18 3.59 -24.67
C GLN A 95 5.15 3.46 -23.54
N ARG A 96 5.48 3.85 -22.31
CA ARG A 96 4.52 3.93 -21.18
C ARG A 96 3.47 5.02 -21.35
N ARG A 97 3.77 6.06 -22.13
CA ARG A 97 2.85 7.14 -22.49
C ARG A 97 1.98 6.81 -23.72
N ARG A 98 2.10 5.60 -24.30
CA ARG A 98 1.21 5.20 -25.40
C ARG A 98 -0.23 5.14 -24.90
N HIS A 99 -1.17 5.46 -25.77
CA HIS A 99 -2.58 5.43 -25.39
C HIS A 99 -3.03 4.00 -25.11
N ALA A 100 -3.79 3.84 -24.01
CA ALA A 100 -4.53 2.63 -23.76
C ALA A 100 -5.47 2.34 -24.94
N ILE A 101 -5.60 1.06 -25.30
CA ILE A 101 -6.48 0.64 -26.39
C ILE A 101 -7.71 -0.08 -25.83
N ASP A 102 -8.83 0.05 -26.54
CA ASP A 102 -10.01 -0.76 -26.26
C ASP A 102 -9.81 -2.19 -26.77
N ILE A 103 -9.50 -3.12 -25.87
CA ILE A 103 -9.23 -4.52 -26.20
C ILE A 103 -10.46 -5.23 -26.79
N LEU A 104 -11.67 -4.69 -26.58
CA LEU A 104 -12.89 -5.28 -27.16
C LEU A 104 -13.02 -4.99 -28.66
N ARG A 105 -12.25 -4.03 -29.18
CA ARG A 105 -12.26 -3.63 -30.60
C ARG A 105 -11.05 -4.12 -31.37
N VAL A 106 -10.08 -4.72 -30.68
CA VAL A 106 -8.82 -5.17 -31.26
C VAL A 106 -8.73 -6.68 -31.19
N THR A 107 -8.33 -7.28 -32.32
CA THR A 107 -8.09 -8.72 -32.44
C THR A 107 -6.70 -8.97 -32.99
N THR A 108 -5.88 -9.72 -32.25
CA THR A 108 -4.48 -10.04 -32.62
C THR A 108 -4.38 -11.13 -33.68
N HIS A 109 -5.33 -12.06 -33.71
CA HIS A 109 -5.34 -13.26 -34.56
C HIS A 109 -6.45 -13.28 -35.61
N ALA A 110 -7.11 -12.13 -35.83
CA ALA A 110 -8.24 -12.01 -36.75
C ALA A 110 -8.37 -10.60 -37.32
N GLY A 111 -9.19 -10.47 -38.36
CA GLY A 111 -9.46 -9.20 -39.04
C GLY A 111 -8.41 -8.81 -40.10
N PRO A 112 -8.61 -7.65 -40.73
CA PRO A 112 -7.81 -7.21 -41.88
C PRO A 112 -6.32 -7.02 -41.57
N HIS A 113 -6.00 -6.53 -40.38
CA HIS A 113 -4.61 -6.33 -39.95
C HIS A 113 -3.87 -7.66 -39.83
N TYR A 114 -4.49 -8.67 -39.21
CA TYR A 114 -3.93 -10.02 -39.14
C TYR A 114 -3.74 -10.64 -40.52
N ALA A 115 -4.71 -10.47 -41.41
CA ALA A 115 -4.64 -10.97 -42.79
C ALA A 115 -3.47 -10.34 -43.56
N ALA A 116 -3.25 -9.03 -43.39
CA ALA A 116 -2.12 -8.32 -43.99
C ALA A 116 -0.75 -8.78 -43.45
N THR A 117 -0.62 -9.04 -42.14
CA THR A 117 0.66 -9.45 -41.54
C THR A 117 1.00 -10.91 -41.77
N THR A 118 0.00 -11.79 -41.88
CA THR A 118 0.20 -13.24 -42.05
C THR A 118 0.06 -13.72 -43.50
N GLY A 119 -0.35 -12.84 -44.41
CA GLY A 119 -0.64 -13.19 -45.81
C GLY A 119 -1.94 -13.99 -45.98
N ALA A 120 -2.81 -14.04 -44.97
CA ALA A 120 -4.11 -14.68 -45.10
C ALA A 120 -4.95 -13.91 -46.13
N GLY A 121 -5.47 -14.61 -47.14
CA GLY A 121 -6.26 -13.97 -48.20
C GLY A 121 -7.58 -13.38 -47.69
N ALA A 122 -8.19 -12.49 -48.49
CA ALA A 122 -9.48 -11.85 -48.16
C ALA A 122 -10.66 -12.84 -47.96
N PHE A 123 -10.49 -14.10 -48.35
CA PHE A 123 -11.44 -15.19 -48.15
C PHE A 123 -11.30 -15.90 -46.80
N ASP A 124 -10.35 -15.50 -45.96
CA ASP A 124 -10.26 -16.02 -44.60
C ASP A 124 -11.53 -15.68 -43.81
N TRP A 125 -12.22 -16.69 -43.29
CA TRP A 125 -13.41 -16.53 -42.44
C TRP A 125 -13.12 -15.67 -41.19
N GLY A 126 -11.86 -15.57 -40.76
CA GLY A 126 -11.44 -14.70 -39.67
C GLY A 126 -11.49 -13.20 -39.98
N VAL A 127 -11.69 -12.81 -41.24
CA VAL A 127 -12.00 -11.42 -41.62
C VAL A 127 -13.46 -11.08 -41.34
N TRP A 128 -14.37 -12.04 -41.52
CA TRP A 128 -15.83 -11.86 -41.39
C TRP A 128 -16.33 -12.17 -39.98
N CYS A 129 -15.72 -13.14 -39.31
CA CYS A 129 -16.07 -13.59 -37.96
C CYS A 129 -14.91 -13.34 -36.99
N THR A 130 -14.50 -12.08 -36.87
CA THR A 130 -13.27 -11.66 -36.16
C THR A 130 -13.17 -12.19 -34.73
N HIS A 131 -14.20 -11.99 -33.89
CA HIS A 131 -14.15 -12.41 -32.47
C HIS A 131 -14.10 -13.94 -32.31
N LEU A 132 -14.79 -14.68 -33.19
CA LEU A 132 -14.77 -16.14 -33.16
C LEU A 132 -13.42 -16.67 -33.63
N ALA A 133 -12.86 -16.10 -34.71
CA ALA A 133 -11.54 -16.45 -35.19
C ALA A 133 -10.45 -16.12 -34.16
N GLN A 134 -10.52 -14.96 -33.52
CA GLN A 134 -9.66 -14.57 -32.40
C GLN A 134 -9.67 -15.68 -31.34
N ALA A 135 -10.85 -16.00 -30.80
CA ALA A 135 -11.00 -17.01 -29.75
C ALA A 135 -10.57 -18.42 -30.18
N VAL A 136 -10.70 -18.79 -31.46
CA VAL A 136 -10.31 -20.12 -31.95
C VAL A 136 -8.79 -20.22 -32.19
N ARG A 137 -8.14 -19.11 -32.57
CA ARG A 137 -6.73 -19.07 -33.01
C ARG A 137 -5.72 -18.78 -31.90
N VAL A 138 -6.14 -18.30 -30.73
CA VAL A 138 -5.24 -18.11 -29.57
C VAL A 138 -4.41 -19.36 -29.27
N LYS A 139 -3.16 -19.17 -28.85
CA LYS A 139 -2.22 -20.24 -28.51
C LYS A 139 -2.78 -21.18 -27.44
N ARG A 140 -2.52 -22.48 -27.61
CA ARG A 140 -2.87 -23.52 -26.61
C ARG A 140 -1.73 -23.72 -25.65
N PHE A 141 -2.05 -23.91 -24.37
CA PHE A 141 -1.07 -24.18 -23.33
C PHE A 141 -1.33 -25.53 -22.65
N PRO A 142 -0.27 -26.26 -22.25
CA PRO A 142 -0.42 -27.44 -21.42
C PRO A 142 -0.78 -27.03 -19.99
N TYR A 143 -1.79 -27.70 -19.43
CA TYR A 143 -2.22 -27.52 -18.04
C TYR A 143 -2.20 -28.87 -17.30
N PRO A 144 -1.04 -29.29 -16.76
CA PRO A 144 -0.92 -30.57 -16.07
C PRO A 144 -1.81 -30.63 -14.82
N GLN A 145 -2.50 -31.76 -14.63
CA GLN A 145 -3.38 -32.00 -13.49
C GLN A 145 -2.57 -32.50 -12.29
N VAL A 146 -2.50 -31.71 -11.23
CA VAL A 146 -1.65 -32.00 -10.06
C VAL A 146 -2.37 -32.69 -8.91
N ALA A 147 -3.71 -32.75 -8.95
CA ALA A 147 -4.51 -33.27 -7.83
C ALA A 147 -4.16 -34.72 -7.43
N GLY A 148 -3.70 -35.56 -8.36
CA GLY A 148 -3.30 -36.95 -8.05
C GLY A 148 -2.09 -37.04 -7.12
N ALA A 149 -1.22 -36.03 -7.10
CA ALA A 149 0.02 -36.01 -6.32
C ALA A 149 -0.13 -35.35 -4.93
N VAL A 150 -1.32 -34.90 -4.55
CA VAL A 150 -1.54 -34.14 -3.30
C VAL A 150 -1.79 -35.05 -2.10
N LEU A 151 -2.66 -36.05 -2.24
CA LEU A 151 -3.00 -36.96 -1.13
C LEU A 151 -1.83 -37.85 -0.64
N PRO A 152 -0.93 -38.36 -1.51
CA PRO A 152 0.21 -39.16 -1.05
C PRO A 152 1.36 -38.32 -0.50
N ASP A 153 1.24 -36.99 -0.44
CA ASP A 153 2.29 -36.10 0.06
C ASP A 153 2.42 -36.20 1.58
N GLU A 154 3.67 -36.24 2.07
CA GLU A 154 4.01 -36.43 3.49
C GLU A 154 3.29 -35.43 4.40
N ARG A 155 3.25 -34.15 4.03
CA ARG A 155 2.56 -33.11 4.80
C ARG A 155 1.08 -33.39 5.00
N VAL A 156 0.42 -33.99 4.00
CA VAL A 156 -1.01 -34.34 4.09
C VAL A 156 -1.19 -35.57 4.97
N LEU A 157 -0.31 -36.56 4.87
CA LEU A 157 -0.32 -37.76 5.71
C LEU A 157 -0.10 -37.41 7.19
N GLU A 158 0.90 -36.58 7.50
CA GLU A 158 1.15 -36.07 8.85
C GLU A 158 -0.06 -35.31 9.42
N ALA A 159 -0.67 -34.43 8.62
CA ALA A 159 -1.85 -33.69 9.08
C ALA A 159 -3.05 -34.61 9.36
N LEU A 160 -3.21 -35.70 8.60
CA LEU A 160 -4.22 -36.72 8.85
C LEU A 160 -3.94 -37.48 10.16
N GLU A 161 -2.69 -37.88 10.37
CA GLU A 161 -2.26 -38.57 11.60
C GLU A 161 -2.44 -37.70 12.84
N THR A 162 -1.99 -36.45 12.80
CA THR A 162 -2.10 -35.50 13.92
C THR A 162 -3.57 -35.25 14.26
N THR A 163 -4.41 -34.99 13.25
CA THR A 163 -5.86 -34.77 13.47
C THR A 163 -6.53 -36.02 14.04
N ALA A 164 -6.11 -37.22 13.63
CA ALA A 164 -6.64 -38.47 14.15
C ALA A 164 -6.21 -38.70 15.62
N LYS A 165 -4.94 -38.46 15.95
CA LYS A 165 -4.41 -38.55 17.32
C LYS A 165 -5.11 -37.55 18.26
N GLU A 166 -5.25 -36.30 17.84
CA GLU A 166 -5.96 -35.26 18.61
C GLU A 166 -7.41 -35.68 18.90
N ALA A 167 -8.15 -36.15 17.89
CA ALA A 167 -9.53 -36.59 18.05
C ALA A 167 -9.65 -37.80 19.00
N THR A 168 -8.71 -38.74 18.93
CA THR A 168 -8.65 -39.89 19.87
C THR A 168 -8.37 -39.41 21.30
N ASN A 169 -7.41 -38.50 21.49
CA ASN A 169 -7.07 -37.94 22.80
C ASN A 169 -8.22 -37.12 23.41
N GLU A 170 -8.94 -36.35 22.58
CA GLU A 170 -10.14 -35.63 23.00
C GLU A 170 -11.22 -36.59 23.46
N LYS A 171 -11.47 -37.66 22.68
CA LYS A 171 -12.44 -38.70 23.04
C LYS A 171 -12.08 -39.40 24.35
N ARG A 172 -10.80 -39.68 24.56
CA ARG A 172 -10.28 -40.24 25.81
C ARG A 172 -10.54 -39.32 27.00
N THR A 173 -10.25 -38.03 26.83
CA THR A 173 -10.45 -36.99 27.85
C THR A 173 -11.94 -36.83 28.20
N GLU A 174 -12.82 -36.86 27.20
CA GLU A 174 -14.29 -36.85 27.40
C GLU A 174 -14.78 -38.06 28.22
N LEU A 175 -14.11 -39.20 28.09
CA LEU A 175 -14.46 -40.44 28.79
C LEU A 175 -13.80 -40.56 30.18
N GLY A 176 -12.88 -39.66 30.54
CA GLY A 176 -12.20 -39.65 31.84
C GLY A 176 -11.25 -40.84 32.07
N LEU A 177 -10.74 -41.45 30.99
CA LEU A 177 -9.93 -42.69 31.05
C LEU A 177 -8.44 -42.39 31.31
N ALA A 178 -7.82 -43.16 32.21
CA ALA A 178 -6.37 -43.10 32.48
C ALA A 178 -5.56 -43.69 31.31
N GLU A 179 -4.25 -43.36 31.20
CA GLU A 179 -3.35 -43.73 30.09
C GLU A 179 -3.27 -45.24 29.76
N ASN A 180 -3.64 -46.12 30.70
CA ASN A 180 -3.50 -47.57 30.58
C ASN A 180 -4.83 -48.34 30.75
N ASP A 181 -5.96 -47.73 30.43
CA ASP A 181 -7.29 -48.35 30.58
C ASP A 181 -7.66 -49.20 29.34
N GLU A 182 -7.68 -50.53 29.46
CA GLU A 182 -7.98 -51.47 28.37
C GLU A 182 -9.46 -51.48 27.92
N SER A 183 -10.34 -50.69 28.56
CA SER A 183 -11.77 -50.62 28.23
C SER A 183 -12.08 -49.87 26.93
N PHE A 184 -11.12 -49.12 26.38
CA PHE A 184 -11.25 -48.36 25.13
C PHE A 184 -10.31 -48.91 24.05
N ASP A 185 -10.88 -49.42 22.96
CA ASP A 185 -10.14 -49.89 21.78
C ASP A 185 -9.64 -48.67 20.97
N GLU A 186 -8.52 -48.11 21.44
CA GLU A 186 -7.86 -46.93 20.86
C GLU A 186 -7.50 -47.13 19.38
N ASP A 187 -6.97 -48.31 19.04
CA ASP A 187 -6.50 -48.61 17.68
C ASP A 187 -7.67 -48.69 16.71
N SER A 188 -8.79 -49.30 17.10
CA SER A 188 -9.99 -49.36 16.27
C SER A 188 -10.61 -47.98 16.05
N TYR A 189 -10.73 -47.18 17.13
CA TYR A 189 -11.25 -45.83 17.04
C TYR A 189 -10.34 -44.92 16.19
N TYR A 190 -9.03 -44.98 16.41
CA TYR A 190 -8.03 -44.24 15.63
C TYR A 190 -8.15 -44.57 14.14
N ASN A 191 -8.20 -45.85 13.78
CA ASN A 191 -8.33 -46.30 12.39
C ASN A 191 -9.66 -45.85 11.75
N GLU A 192 -10.76 -45.84 12.51
CA GLU A 192 -12.05 -45.32 12.04
C GLU A 192 -11.97 -43.81 11.74
N ILE A 193 -11.42 -43.03 12.66
CA ILE A 193 -11.25 -41.57 12.51
C ILE A 193 -10.31 -41.26 11.36
N TYR A 194 -9.19 -41.98 11.25
CA TYR A 194 -8.23 -41.81 10.15
C TYR A 194 -8.90 -42.01 8.79
N ARG A 195 -9.64 -43.12 8.60
CA ARG A 195 -10.41 -43.38 7.36
C ARG A 195 -11.47 -42.30 7.09
N ARG A 196 -12.09 -41.75 8.14
CA ARG A 196 -13.04 -40.64 8.01
C ARG A 196 -12.34 -39.36 7.53
N GLN A 197 -11.17 -39.04 8.08
CA GLN A 197 -10.38 -37.88 7.65
C GLN A 197 -9.81 -38.06 6.24
N GLU A 198 -9.41 -39.26 5.85
CA GLU A 198 -8.95 -39.56 4.48
C GLU A 198 -10.07 -39.31 3.45
N ARG A 199 -11.28 -39.82 3.69
CA ARG A 199 -12.45 -39.55 2.82
C ARG A 199 -12.79 -38.06 2.79
N ARG A 200 -12.61 -37.35 3.91
CA ARG A 200 -12.78 -35.89 3.98
C ARG A 200 -11.71 -35.17 3.15
N ALA A 201 -10.45 -35.58 3.23
CA ALA A 201 -9.36 -35.03 2.44
C ALA A 201 -9.61 -35.17 0.93
N GLN A 202 -10.05 -36.35 0.48
CA GLN A 202 -10.47 -36.57 -0.90
C GLN A 202 -11.60 -35.62 -1.33
N LYS A 203 -12.63 -35.44 -0.49
CA LYS A 203 -13.73 -34.50 -0.77
C LYS A 203 -13.25 -33.06 -0.83
N ILE A 204 -12.37 -32.64 0.08
CA ILE A 204 -11.77 -31.30 0.10
C ILE A 204 -11.00 -31.06 -1.20
N LEU A 205 -10.11 -31.97 -1.58
CA LEU A 205 -9.27 -31.85 -2.76
C LEU A 205 -10.10 -31.83 -4.06
N ILE A 206 -11.09 -32.72 -4.18
CA ILE A 206 -12.01 -32.71 -5.33
C ILE A 206 -12.82 -31.42 -5.36
N GLY A 207 -13.23 -30.89 -4.20
CA GLY A 207 -13.90 -29.61 -4.07
C GLY A 207 -13.02 -28.45 -4.54
N MET A 208 -11.75 -28.44 -4.15
CA MET A 208 -10.80 -27.36 -4.36
C MET A 208 -10.24 -27.32 -5.79
N ARG A 209 -9.86 -28.47 -6.38
CA ARG A 209 -9.06 -28.53 -7.61
C ARG A 209 -9.66 -27.76 -8.80
N SER A 210 -8.79 -27.11 -9.57
CA SER A 210 -9.09 -26.55 -10.88
C SER A 210 -9.14 -27.66 -11.95
N LYS A 211 -9.87 -27.42 -13.04
CA LYS A 211 -9.94 -28.29 -14.23
C LYS A 211 -9.74 -27.47 -15.50
N ILE A 212 -8.85 -26.49 -15.45
CA ILE A 212 -8.61 -25.54 -16.55
C ILE A 212 -8.54 -26.24 -17.91
N SER A 213 -9.27 -25.71 -18.89
CA SER A 213 -9.43 -26.31 -20.21
C SER A 213 -9.33 -25.24 -21.30
N ASN A 214 -8.42 -25.47 -22.25
CA ASN A 214 -8.25 -24.59 -23.42
C ASN A 214 -9.56 -24.39 -24.19
N LEU A 215 -10.43 -25.40 -24.28
CA LEU A 215 -11.70 -25.26 -25.00
C LEU A 215 -12.64 -24.28 -24.31
N VAL A 216 -12.78 -24.41 -22.98
CA VAL A 216 -13.70 -23.56 -22.21
C VAL A 216 -13.18 -22.13 -22.17
N LEU A 217 -11.88 -21.93 -21.93
CA LEU A 217 -11.23 -20.62 -22.00
C LEU A 217 -11.54 -19.86 -23.30
N ARG A 218 -11.50 -20.56 -24.45
CA ARG A 218 -11.81 -19.98 -25.76
C ARG A 218 -13.29 -19.64 -25.91
N ILE A 219 -14.19 -20.53 -25.47
CA ILE A 219 -15.63 -20.26 -25.47
C ILE A 219 -15.93 -19.03 -24.59
N THR A 220 -15.36 -18.98 -23.39
CA THR A 220 -15.48 -17.86 -22.46
C THR A 220 -14.97 -16.57 -23.09
N SER A 221 -13.81 -16.58 -23.75
CA SER A 221 -13.30 -15.39 -24.47
C SER A 221 -14.27 -14.91 -25.56
N TRP A 222 -14.77 -15.82 -26.40
CA TRP A 222 -15.75 -15.46 -27.43
C TRP A 222 -17.04 -14.88 -26.84
N VAL A 223 -17.55 -15.45 -25.74
CA VAL A 223 -18.71 -14.93 -25.01
C VAL A 223 -18.43 -13.53 -24.47
N LEU A 224 -17.27 -13.28 -23.86
CA LEU A 224 -16.90 -11.97 -23.31
C LEU A 224 -16.79 -10.89 -24.38
N TYR A 225 -16.22 -11.22 -25.55
CA TYR A 225 -16.22 -10.33 -26.72
C TYR A 225 -17.62 -9.94 -27.22
N LYS A 226 -18.66 -10.70 -26.87
CA LYS A 226 -20.06 -10.38 -27.21
C LYS A 226 -20.81 -9.73 -26.06
N LEU A 227 -20.55 -10.17 -24.84
CA LEU A 227 -21.29 -9.77 -23.64
C LEU A 227 -20.82 -8.44 -23.08
N LEU A 228 -19.50 -8.17 -23.03
CA LEU A 228 -18.96 -6.94 -22.46
C LEU A 228 -19.43 -5.67 -23.19
N PRO A 229 -19.42 -5.61 -24.55
CA PRO A 229 -19.92 -4.43 -25.27
C PRO A 229 -21.42 -4.12 -25.04
N CYS A 230 -22.20 -5.06 -24.50
CA CYS A 230 -23.61 -4.82 -24.23
C CYS A 230 -23.85 -3.81 -23.09
N PHE A 231 -22.94 -3.75 -22.11
CA PHE A 231 -23.11 -2.90 -20.91
C PHE A 231 -21.90 -2.01 -20.60
N MET A 232 -20.75 -2.27 -21.20
CA MET A 232 -19.55 -1.45 -21.08
C MET A 232 -19.25 -0.73 -22.39
N SER A 233 -18.78 0.51 -22.27
CA SER A 233 -18.36 1.34 -23.41
C SER A 233 -17.06 0.84 -24.04
N GLY A 234 -16.21 0.17 -23.25
CA GLY A 234 -14.94 -0.41 -23.68
C GLY A 234 -14.14 -1.00 -22.51
N VAL A 235 -13.04 -1.67 -22.85
CA VAL A 235 -12.04 -2.13 -21.87
C VAL A 235 -10.67 -1.61 -22.28
N ALA A 236 -10.15 -0.65 -21.54
CA ALA A 236 -8.86 -0.02 -21.81
C ALA A 236 -7.72 -0.80 -21.13
N ALA A 237 -6.81 -1.35 -21.94
CA ALA A 237 -5.56 -1.93 -21.46
C ALA A 237 -4.38 -1.35 -22.23
N HIS A 238 -3.20 -1.27 -21.59
CA HIS A 238 -2.02 -0.72 -22.22
C HIS A 238 -1.21 -1.82 -22.92
N PRO A 239 -1.04 -1.79 -24.26
CA PRO A 239 -0.35 -2.87 -24.99
C PRO A 239 1.09 -3.10 -24.53
N ALA A 240 1.82 -2.03 -24.20
CA ALA A 240 3.20 -2.16 -23.74
C ALA A 240 3.32 -2.92 -22.41
N GLN A 241 2.33 -2.86 -21.51
CA GLN A 241 2.37 -3.62 -20.27
C GLN A 241 2.20 -5.13 -20.52
N VAL A 242 1.39 -5.49 -21.51
CA VAL A 242 1.27 -6.89 -21.95
C VAL A 242 2.58 -7.37 -22.58
N GLU A 243 3.22 -6.53 -23.39
CA GLU A 243 4.52 -6.83 -23.98
C GLU A 243 5.62 -6.98 -22.91
N MET A 244 5.59 -6.15 -21.87
CA MET A 244 6.46 -6.29 -20.70
C MET A 244 6.30 -7.65 -20.02
N ILE A 245 5.07 -8.13 -19.83
CA ILE A 245 4.83 -9.49 -19.30
C ILE A 245 5.42 -10.56 -20.22
N LYS A 246 5.25 -10.43 -21.54
CA LYS A 246 5.84 -11.38 -22.50
C LYS A 246 7.36 -11.43 -22.40
N ARG A 247 8.02 -10.28 -22.33
CA ARG A 247 9.48 -10.19 -22.14
C ARG A 247 9.93 -10.81 -20.82
N ALA A 248 9.17 -10.61 -19.75
CA ALA A 248 9.47 -11.21 -18.45
C ALA A 248 9.38 -12.76 -18.51
N ILE A 249 8.41 -13.30 -19.25
CA ILE A 249 8.27 -14.75 -19.50
C ILE A 249 9.43 -15.26 -20.37
N GLU A 250 9.83 -14.54 -21.42
CA GLU A 250 10.95 -14.92 -22.28
C GLU A 250 12.28 -14.95 -21.53
N LYS A 251 12.49 -14.00 -20.62
CA LYS A 251 13.67 -13.94 -19.75
C LYS A 251 13.69 -15.07 -18.71
N ASN A 252 12.53 -15.51 -18.23
CA ASN A 252 12.38 -16.48 -17.15
C ASN A 252 11.33 -17.57 -17.48
N PRO A 253 11.60 -18.48 -18.44
CA PRO A 253 10.59 -19.40 -18.97
C PRO A 253 10.07 -20.42 -17.94
N ASP A 254 10.88 -20.78 -16.95
CA ASP A 254 10.53 -21.78 -15.92
C ASP A 254 9.99 -21.15 -14.61
N VAL A 255 9.89 -19.82 -14.55
CA VAL A 255 9.44 -19.10 -13.35
C VAL A 255 7.94 -18.81 -13.44
N PRO A 256 7.11 -19.25 -12.47
CA PRO A 256 5.68 -18.97 -12.48
C PRO A 256 5.39 -17.49 -12.23
N LEU A 257 4.38 -16.96 -12.92
CA LEU A 257 3.86 -15.60 -12.69
C LEU A 257 2.70 -15.65 -11.69
N ILE A 258 2.77 -14.75 -10.71
CA ILE A 258 1.77 -14.57 -9.66
C ILE A 258 1.07 -13.23 -9.86
N PHE A 259 -0.15 -13.25 -10.38
CA PHE A 259 -0.95 -12.05 -10.59
C PHE A 259 -1.68 -11.67 -9.30
N LEU A 260 -1.50 -10.41 -8.86
CA LEU A 260 -1.99 -9.89 -7.60
C LEU A 260 -2.92 -8.68 -7.85
N PRO A 261 -4.15 -8.91 -8.33
CA PRO A 261 -5.12 -7.85 -8.54
C PRO A 261 -5.71 -7.30 -7.23
N LEU A 262 -5.98 -5.99 -7.21
CA LEU A 262 -6.95 -5.40 -6.26
C LEU A 262 -8.37 -5.77 -6.67
N HIS A 263 -9.24 -6.02 -5.69
CA HIS A 263 -10.55 -6.59 -5.92
C HIS A 263 -11.67 -5.55 -5.75
N ARG A 264 -12.33 -5.19 -6.84
CA ARG A 264 -13.46 -4.26 -6.87
C ARG A 264 -14.76 -4.95 -7.30
N SER A 265 -14.70 -5.84 -8.29
CA SER A 265 -15.88 -6.47 -8.89
C SER A 265 -15.73 -7.99 -9.07
N HIS A 266 -16.86 -8.70 -9.14
CA HIS A 266 -16.88 -10.09 -9.62
C HIS A 266 -16.40 -10.25 -11.06
N LEU A 267 -16.34 -9.16 -11.85
CA LEU A 267 -15.75 -9.21 -13.18
C LEU A 267 -14.22 -9.40 -13.14
N ASP A 268 -13.56 -8.99 -12.06
CA ASP A 268 -12.09 -9.06 -11.96
C ASP A 268 -11.55 -10.48 -12.16
N TYR A 269 -12.25 -11.51 -11.65
CA TYR A 269 -11.87 -12.93 -11.73
C TYR A 269 -11.62 -13.46 -13.14
N ILE A 270 -12.24 -12.83 -14.15
CA ILE A 270 -12.18 -13.31 -15.53
C ILE A 270 -11.41 -12.36 -16.45
N MET A 271 -11.25 -11.09 -16.06
CA MET A 271 -10.67 -10.10 -16.96
C MET A 271 -9.17 -10.23 -17.15
N VAL A 272 -8.43 -10.55 -16.10
CA VAL A 272 -6.98 -10.84 -16.19
C VAL A 272 -6.77 -12.02 -17.14
N SER A 273 -7.46 -13.13 -16.88
CA SER A 273 -7.42 -14.32 -17.74
C SER A 273 -7.84 -14.03 -19.20
N PHE A 274 -8.86 -13.19 -19.42
CA PHE A 274 -9.30 -12.77 -20.76
C PHE A 274 -8.22 -12.00 -21.52
N ILE A 275 -7.56 -11.03 -20.88
CA ILE A 275 -6.49 -10.26 -21.52
C ILE A 275 -5.30 -11.15 -21.83
N LEU A 276 -4.88 -11.98 -20.88
CA LEU A 276 -3.73 -12.88 -21.06
C LEU A 276 -3.98 -13.88 -22.20
N LEU A 277 -5.15 -14.51 -22.23
CA LEU A 277 -5.51 -15.48 -23.27
C LEU A 277 -5.48 -14.86 -24.68
N ASN A 278 -6.08 -13.68 -24.84
CA ASN A 278 -6.14 -13.00 -26.14
C ASN A 278 -4.81 -12.41 -26.60
N ASN A 279 -3.78 -12.44 -25.74
CA ASN A 279 -2.43 -12.03 -26.06
C ASN A 279 -1.43 -13.19 -26.08
N ASP A 280 -1.91 -14.44 -26.17
CA ASP A 280 -1.08 -15.65 -26.18
C ASP A 280 -0.21 -15.82 -24.94
N ILE A 281 -0.72 -15.45 -23.77
CA ILE A 281 -0.08 -15.67 -22.47
C ILE A 281 -0.85 -16.77 -21.72
N LYS A 282 -0.12 -17.67 -21.06
CA LYS A 282 -0.70 -18.77 -20.28
C LYS A 282 -1.60 -18.22 -19.16
N CYS A 283 -2.87 -18.64 -19.13
CA CYS A 283 -3.83 -18.19 -18.13
C CYS A 283 -3.48 -18.72 -16.73
N PRO A 284 -3.72 -17.92 -15.67
CA PRO A 284 -3.48 -18.34 -14.30
C PRO A 284 -4.57 -19.25 -13.75
N LEU A 285 -4.23 -20.02 -12.72
CA LEU A 285 -5.20 -20.64 -11.83
C LEU A 285 -5.73 -19.58 -10.86
N VAL A 286 -7.03 -19.36 -10.83
CA VAL A 286 -7.64 -18.26 -10.08
C VAL A 286 -8.17 -18.75 -8.72
N ALA A 287 -7.73 -18.13 -7.63
CA ALA A 287 -8.22 -18.43 -6.29
C ALA A 287 -9.64 -17.85 -6.10
N GLY A 288 -10.65 -18.72 -6.07
CA GLY A 288 -12.05 -18.35 -5.90
C GLY A 288 -12.59 -18.72 -4.52
N GLY A 289 -13.46 -17.90 -3.93
CA GLY A 289 -14.18 -18.29 -2.71
C GLY A 289 -15.26 -19.35 -3.00
N ASP A 290 -15.45 -20.32 -2.11
CA ASP A 290 -16.45 -21.41 -2.28
C ASP A 290 -17.90 -20.89 -2.39
N ASN A 291 -18.16 -19.64 -1.98
CA ASN A 291 -19.44 -18.95 -2.21
C ASN A 291 -19.78 -18.75 -3.70
N LEU A 292 -18.80 -18.83 -4.60
CA LEU A 292 -18.99 -18.73 -6.05
C LEU A 292 -19.31 -20.09 -6.68
N ARG A 293 -19.35 -21.17 -5.89
CA ARG A 293 -19.68 -22.53 -6.35
C ARG A 293 -21.18 -22.74 -6.52
N ILE A 294 -21.81 -21.86 -7.30
CA ILE A 294 -23.22 -21.99 -7.71
C ILE A 294 -23.31 -23.14 -8.73
N PRO A 295 -24.37 -23.97 -8.73
CA PRO A 295 -24.57 -25.00 -9.75
C PRO A 295 -24.44 -24.44 -11.18
N VAL A 296 -23.86 -25.21 -12.10
CA VAL A 296 -23.48 -24.81 -13.47
C VAL A 296 -22.36 -23.77 -13.53
N PHE A 297 -22.55 -22.57 -12.98
CA PHE A 297 -21.57 -21.48 -13.05
C PHE A 297 -20.23 -21.83 -12.39
N GLY A 298 -20.27 -22.45 -11.20
CA GLY A 298 -19.07 -22.93 -10.52
C GLY A 298 -18.34 -24.06 -11.26
N SER A 299 -19.02 -24.79 -12.15
CA SER A 299 -18.37 -25.77 -13.01
C SER A 299 -17.64 -25.11 -14.17
N ILE A 300 -18.26 -24.11 -14.81
CA ILE A 300 -17.63 -23.31 -15.88
C ILE A 300 -16.38 -22.63 -15.33
N LEU A 301 -16.49 -21.91 -14.19
CA LEU A 301 -15.34 -21.26 -13.55
C LEU A 301 -14.19 -22.23 -13.27
N ARG A 302 -14.49 -23.48 -12.88
CA ARG A 302 -13.46 -24.51 -12.66
C ARG A 302 -12.72 -24.87 -13.94
N TYR A 303 -13.42 -24.92 -15.06
CA TYR A 303 -12.81 -25.14 -16.38
C TYR A 303 -12.14 -23.89 -16.95
N ASP A 304 -12.47 -22.69 -16.45
CA ASP A 304 -11.76 -21.45 -16.75
C ASP A 304 -10.51 -21.23 -15.88
N GLY A 305 -10.28 -22.07 -14.86
CA GLY A 305 -9.07 -22.00 -14.04
C GLY A 305 -9.30 -21.87 -12.54
N ALA A 306 -10.54 -21.65 -12.10
CA ALA A 306 -10.83 -21.44 -10.69
C ALA A 306 -10.53 -22.66 -9.81
N PHE A 307 -9.80 -22.45 -8.72
CA PHE A 307 -9.71 -23.38 -7.60
C PHE A 307 -10.38 -22.77 -6.37
N PHE A 308 -11.24 -23.55 -5.70
CA PHE A 308 -12.14 -23.03 -4.68
C PHE A 308 -11.57 -23.17 -3.27
N ILE A 309 -11.50 -22.04 -2.54
CA ILE A 309 -11.01 -21.95 -1.18
C ILE A 309 -12.16 -21.55 -0.24
N LYS A 310 -12.17 -22.09 0.98
CA LYS A 310 -13.12 -21.70 2.03
C LYS A 310 -12.81 -20.28 2.51
N ARG A 311 -13.86 -19.49 2.74
CA ARG A 311 -13.72 -18.12 3.25
C ARG A 311 -13.26 -18.05 4.71
N LYS A 312 -13.64 -19.07 5.50
CA LYS A 312 -13.14 -19.33 6.85
C LYS A 312 -12.46 -20.70 6.80
N ILE A 313 -11.15 -20.69 7.01
CA ILE A 313 -10.30 -21.89 6.97
C ILE A 313 -10.59 -22.76 8.19
N ASP A 314 -10.77 -22.12 9.35
CA ASP A 314 -10.99 -22.80 10.62
C ASP A 314 -12.50 -22.92 10.94
N PRO A 315 -12.96 -24.07 11.48
CA PRO A 315 -14.32 -24.22 11.98
C PRO A 315 -14.67 -23.19 13.07
N LEU A 316 -15.96 -22.84 13.15
CA LEU A 316 -16.50 -21.85 14.10
C LEU A 316 -16.23 -22.18 15.57
N THR A 317 -15.83 -23.42 15.87
CA THR A 317 -15.49 -23.93 17.20
C THR A 317 -14.08 -23.53 17.67
N GLY A 318 -13.32 -22.74 16.90
CA GLY A 318 -12.01 -22.23 17.29
C GLY A 318 -10.85 -23.22 17.12
N LYS A 319 -11.13 -24.45 16.65
CA LYS A 319 -10.09 -25.45 16.29
C LYS A 319 -9.57 -25.20 14.88
N LYS A 320 -8.27 -25.37 14.64
CA LYS A 320 -7.66 -25.21 13.30
C LYS A 320 -7.96 -26.43 12.44
N ASP A 321 -8.28 -26.23 11.15
CA ASP A 321 -8.53 -27.35 10.22
C ASP A 321 -7.20 -27.83 9.57
N HIS A 322 -6.38 -28.57 10.34
CA HIS A 322 -5.05 -29.02 9.91
C HIS A 322 -5.07 -29.74 8.55
N VAL A 323 -6.03 -30.65 8.34
CA VAL A 323 -6.20 -31.39 7.08
C VAL A 323 -6.47 -30.45 5.90
N TYR A 324 -7.38 -29.48 6.05
CA TYR A 324 -7.70 -28.54 4.96
C TYR A 324 -6.49 -27.68 4.59
N ARG A 325 -5.74 -27.23 5.58
CA ARG A 325 -4.57 -26.35 5.41
C ARG A 325 -3.43 -27.09 4.72
N ALA A 326 -3.14 -28.32 5.13
CA ALA A 326 -2.16 -29.19 4.49
C ALA A 326 -2.50 -29.47 3.02
N ILE A 327 -3.78 -29.74 2.71
CA ILE A 327 -4.23 -29.96 1.33
C ILE A 327 -4.10 -28.68 0.49
N LEU A 328 -4.52 -27.53 1.01
CA LEU A 328 -4.41 -26.26 0.29
C LEU A 328 -2.96 -25.90 -0.01
N HIS A 329 -2.10 -26.01 1.00
CA HIS A 329 -0.67 -25.75 0.88
C HIS A 329 -0.04 -26.64 -0.18
N THR A 330 -0.22 -27.96 -0.04
CA THR A 330 0.36 -28.96 -0.94
C THR A 330 -0.19 -28.82 -2.35
N TYR A 331 -1.50 -28.60 -2.53
CA TYR A 331 -2.10 -28.40 -3.85
C TYR A 331 -1.49 -27.19 -4.56
N LEU A 332 -1.33 -26.05 -3.87
CA LEU A 332 -0.76 -24.85 -4.45
C LEU A 332 0.73 -25.02 -4.75
N GLN A 333 1.51 -25.61 -3.85
CA GLN A 333 2.93 -25.93 -4.08
C GLN A 333 3.11 -26.86 -5.30
N LYS A 334 2.29 -27.91 -5.43
CA LYS A 334 2.31 -28.79 -6.62
C LYS A 334 1.88 -28.05 -7.89
N CYS A 335 0.96 -27.07 -7.81
CA CYS A 335 0.61 -26.23 -8.95
C CYS A 335 1.80 -25.38 -9.43
N LEU A 336 2.50 -24.72 -8.50
CA LEU A 336 3.66 -23.87 -8.79
C LEU A 336 4.81 -24.67 -9.40
N THR A 337 5.15 -25.82 -8.81
CA THR A 337 6.19 -26.73 -9.35
C THR A 337 5.85 -27.31 -10.71
N ALA A 338 4.55 -27.43 -11.05
CA ALA A 338 4.11 -27.81 -12.39
C ALA A 338 4.07 -26.64 -13.40
N GLY A 339 4.61 -25.47 -13.02
CA GLY A 339 4.72 -24.28 -13.85
C GLY A 339 3.39 -23.58 -14.11
N HIS A 340 2.39 -23.73 -13.23
CA HIS A 340 1.14 -22.97 -13.34
C HIS A 340 1.33 -21.53 -12.85
N ASN A 341 0.84 -20.57 -13.63
CA ASN A 341 0.63 -19.21 -13.15
C ASN A 341 -0.54 -19.20 -12.16
N VAL A 342 -0.52 -18.29 -11.19
CA VAL A 342 -1.56 -18.19 -10.15
C VAL A 342 -2.07 -16.77 -10.07
N GLU A 343 -3.37 -16.61 -9.89
CA GLU A 343 -4.01 -15.32 -9.64
C GLU A 343 -4.78 -15.40 -8.34
N PHE A 344 -4.56 -14.45 -7.44
CA PHE A 344 -5.37 -14.32 -6.24
C PHE A 344 -5.47 -12.87 -5.77
N PHE A 345 -6.61 -12.55 -5.17
CA PHE A 345 -6.85 -11.24 -4.59
C PHE A 345 -6.17 -11.14 -3.24
N ILE A 346 -5.08 -10.37 -3.17
CA ILE A 346 -4.28 -10.23 -1.96
C ILE A 346 -5.05 -9.61 -0.79
N GLU A 347 -6.11 -8.85 -1.06
CA GLU A 347 -7.04 -8.27 -0.08
C GLU A 347 -7.99 -9.33 0.54
N GLY A 348 -8.12 -10.49 -0.12
CA GLY A 348 -9.00 -11.59 0.26
C GLY A 348 -10.51 -11.35 0.06
N GLY A 349 -10.91 -10.19 -0.45
CA GLY A 349 -12.30 -9.86 -0.75
C GLY A 349 -12.43 -8.53 -1.47
N ARG A 350 -13.62 -8.28 -2.07
CA ARG A 350 -13.92 -7.01 -2.74
C ARG A 350 -13.95 -5.87 -1.74
N THR A 351 -13.38 -4.72 -2.12
CA THR A 351 -13.56 -3.49 -1.38
C THR A 351 -15.03 -3.06 -1.38
N ARG A 352 -15.50 -2.56 -0.23
CA ARG A 352 -16.84 -1.98 -0.05
C ARG A 352 -16.83 -0.47 0.10
N THR A 353 -15.64 0.12 0.17
CA THR A 353 -15.42 1.56 0.34
C THR A 353 -14.72 2.17 -0.87
N GLY A 354 -14.23 1.37 -1.82
CA GLY A 354 -13.46 1.87 -2.98
C GLY A 354 -11.97 2.12 -2.67
N LYS A 355 -11.59 2.06 -1.39
CA LYS A 355 -10.20 2.06 -0.93
C LYS A 355 -9.58 0.66 -1.02
N PRO A 356 -8.25 0.55 -1.22
CA PRO A 356 -7.54 -0.70 -1.02
C PRO A 356 -7.74 -1.22 0.41
N CYS A 357 -7.98 -2.51 0.55
CA CYS A 357 -8.05 -3.18 1.84
C CYS A 357 -6.66 -3.64 2.31
N MET A 358 -6.51 -3.82 3.62
CA MET A 358 -5.31 -4.44 4.18
C MET A 358 -5.14 -5.88 3.63
N PRO A 359 -3.91 -6.29 3.28
CA PRO A 359 -3.65 -7.59 2.68
C PRO A 359 -3.91 -8.75 3.64
N LYS A 360 -4.15 -9.93 3.07
CA LYS A 360 -4.22 -11.22 3.76
C LYS A 360 -3.12 -12.14 3.24
N SER A 361 -2.20 -12.49 4.13
CA SER A 361 -0.97 -13.23 3.81
C SER A 361 -1.15 -14.71 3.48
N GLY A 362 -2.34 -15.30 3.63
CA GLY A 362 -2.53 -16.76 3.57
C GLY A 362 -1.98 -17.43 2.30
N ILE A 363 -2.46 -17.05 1.10
CA ILE A 363 -1.97 -17.69 -0.15
C ILE A 363 -0.51 -17.30 -0.43
N LEU A 364 -0.14 -16.06 -0.10
CA LEU A 364 1.22 -15.57 -0.30
C LEU A 364 2.24 -16.33 0.56
N SER A 365 1.86 -16.75 1.78
CA SER A 365 2.76 -17.53 2.64
C SER A 365 3.18 -18.81 1.95
N VAL A 366 2.24 -19.56 1.37
CA VAL A 366 2.52 -20.81 0.65
C VAL A 366 3.49 -20.61 -0.53
N ILE A 367 3.41 -19.46 -1.20
CA ILE A 367 4.31 -19.14 -2.33
C ILE A 367 5.72 -18.84 -1.81
N VAL A 368 5.82 -18.06 -0.73
CA VAL A 368 7.10 -17.75 -0.06
C VAL A 368 7.74 -19.02 0.52
N ASP A 369 6.93 -19.92 1.07
CA ASP A 369 7.37 -21.20 1.63
C ASP A 369 7.86 -22.12 0.51
N ALA A 370 7.14 -22.21 -0.61
CA ALA A 370 7.59 -22.97 -1.77
C ALA A 370 8.94 -22.47 -2.33
N TYR A 371 9.21 -21.16 -2.24
CA TYR A 371 10.51 -20.58 -2.57
C TYR A 371 11.58 -20.91 -1.52
N ASN A 372 11.29 -20.74 -0.22
CA ASN A 372 12.22 -21.04 0.87
C ASN A 372 12.60 -22.54 0.90
N ASP A 373 11.65 -23.42 0.65
CA ASP A 373 11.81 -24.88 0.54
C ASP A 373 12.53 -25.30 -0.76
N LYS A 374 12.90 -24.34 -1.62
CA LYS A 374 13.52 -24.56 -2.94
C LYS A 374 12.70 -25.45 -3.87
N SER A 375 11.39 -25.53 -3.63
CA SER A 375 10.46 -26.22 -4.55
C SER A 375 10.32 -25.47 -5.86
N ILE A 376 10.40 -24.15 -5.80
CA ILE A 376 10.55 -23.26 -6.96
C ILE A 376 11.82 -22.44 -6.80
N SER A 377 12.49 -22.14 -7.91
CA SER A 377 13.70 -21.30 -7.91
C SER A 377 13.39 -19.83 -7.65
N ASP A 378 12.24 -19.36 -8.15
CA ASP A 378 11.73 -17.99 -7.99
C ASP A 378 10.23 -17.94 -8.32
N ALA A 379 9.60 -16.79 -8.09
CA ALA A 379 8.28 -16.43 -8.61
C ALA A 379 8.26 -14.95 -9.00
N LEU A 380 7.66 -14.61 -10.13
CA LEU A 380 7.48 -13.21 -10.54
C LEU A 380 6.14 -12.69 -10.01
N LEU A 381 6.18 -11.76 -9.07
CA LEU A 381 4.99 -11.10 -8.56
C LEU A 381 4.58 -9.97 -9.52
N VAL A 382 3.35 -10.02 -10.02
CA VAL A 382 2.77 -9.06 -10.97
C VAL A 382 1.61 -8.34 -10.29
N PRO A 383 1.82 -7.13 -9.75
CA PRO A 383 0.72 -6.31 -9.24
C PRO A 383 -0.21 -5.92 -10.39
N VAL A 384 -1.52 -6.01 -10.18
CA VAL A 384 -2.52 -5.66 -11.19
C VAL A 384 -3.51 -4.66 -10.61
N SER A 385 -3.72 -3.56 -11.32
CA SER A 385 -4.74 -2.57 -10.95
C SER A 385 -5.89 -2.60 -11.94
N ILE A 386 -7.11 -2.72 -11.41
CA ILE A 386 -8.36 -2.71 -12.16
C ILE A 386 -9.21 -1.55 -11.62
N ASN A 387 -9.74 -0.72 -12.52
CA ASN A 387 -10.67 0.34 -12.15
C ASN A 387 -11.84 0.45 -13.11
N TYR A 388 -12.96 0.95 -12.59
CA TYR A 388 -14.23 1.07 -13.28
C TYR A 388 -14.73 2.50 -13.16
N GLU A 389 -15.37 3.02 -14.22
CA GLU A 389 -16.10 4.27 -14.09
C GLU A 389 -17.38 4.10 -13.26
N LYS A 390 -18.12 3.01 -13.48
CA LYS A 390 -19.29 2.66 -12.67
C LYS A 390 -19.24 1.18 -12.29
N LEU A 391 -19.43 0.88 -11.01
CA LEU A 391 -19.35 -0.49 -10.54
C LEU A 391 -20.59 -1.29 -10.97
N VAL A 392 -20.37 -2.50 -11.49
CA VAL A 392 -21.44 -3.42 -11.90
C VAL A 392 -22.20 -4.00 -10.69
N ASP A 393 -21.51 -4.14 -9.54
CA ASP A 393 -21.99 -4.82 -8.34
C ASP A 393 -22.58 -3.84 -7.29
N GLY A 394 -23.91 -3.66 -7.25
CA GLY A 394 -24.58 -2.56 -6.51
C GLY A 394 -25.00 -2.76 -5.04
N ASN A 395 -24.45 -3.72 -4.29
CA ASN A 395 -24.96 -4.07 -2.94
C ASN A 395 -24.15 -3.57 -1.74
N PHE A 396 -23.12 -2.73 -1.94
CA PHE A 396 -22.19 -2.37 -0.85
C PHE A 396 -22.74 -1.32 0.13
N VAL A 397 -23.60 -0.39 -0.31
CA VAL A 397 -24.17 0.66 0.55
C VAL A 397 -24.92 0.07 1.75
N ARG A 398 -25.71 -0.98 1.51
CA ARG A 398 -26.45 -1.67 2.59
C ARG A 398 -25.52 -2.31 3.63
N GLU A 399 -24.40 -2.87 3.18
CA GLU A 399 -23.38 -3.45 4.07
C GLU A 399 -22.68 -2.35 4.89
N GLN A 400 -22.43 -1.16 4.32
CA GLN A 400 -21.90 0.00 5.06
C GLN A 400 -22.88 0.53 6.11
N LEU A 401 -24.18 0.45 5.85
CA LEU A 401 -25.24 0.79 6.81
C LEU A 401 -25.49 -0.29 7.89
N GLY A 402 -24.64 -1.33 7.96
CA GLY A 402 -24.77 -2.40 8.96
C GLY A 402 -25.89 -3.40 8.68
N GLN A 403 -26.52 -3.36 7.50
CA GLN A 403 -27.55 -4.32 7.14
C GLN A 403 -26.95 -5.68 6.78
N LYS A 404 -27.70 -6.75 7.06
CA LYS A 404 -27.25 -8.12 6.75
C LYS A 404 -27.10 -8.32 5.24
N LYS A 405 -26.01 -8.99 4.85
CA LYS A 405 -25.79 -9.43 3.47
C LYS A 405 -26.91 -10.40 3.05
N ILE A 406 -27.63 -10.05 2.00
CA ILE A 406 -28.63 -10.95 1.40
C ILE A 406 -27.89 -11.89 0.43
N PRO A 407 -27.99 -13.22 0.58
CA PRO A 407 -27.47 -14.15 -0.41
C PRO A 407 -28.27 -14.00 -1.71
N GLU A 408 -27.58 -13.83 -2.83
CA GLU A 408 -28.21 -13.75 -4.15
C GLU A 408 -28.70 -15.16 -4.54
N SER A 409 -30.00 -15.29 -4.80
CA SER A 409 -30.57 -16.51 -5.38
C SER A 409 -30.27 -16.55 -6.89
N PHE A 410 -30.30 -17.74 -7.50
CA PHE A 410 -30.06 -17.90 -8.94
C PHE A 410 -31.03 -17.06 -9.80
N ALA A 411 -32.31 -16.98 -9.38
CA ALA A 411 -33.31 -16.17 -10.06
C ALA A 411 -33.05 -14.66 -9.91
N SER A 412 -32.61 -14.20 -8.72
CA SER A 412 -32.21 -12.81 -8.53
C SER A 412 -30.95 -12.45 -9.32
N ALA A 413 -30.00 -13.39 -9.45
CA ALA A 413 -28.79 -13.21 -10.25
C ALA A 413 -29.14 -13.08 -11.75
N ALA A 414 -30.02 -13.93 -12.28
CA ALA A 414 -30.45 -13.84 -13.68
C ALA A 414 -31.19 -12.52 -13.99
N SER A 415 -32.09 -12.07 -13.09
CA SER A 415 -32.76 -10.77 -13.22
C SER A 415 -31.76 -9.60 -13.14
N ALA A 416 -30.79 -9.69 -12.23
CA ALA A 416 -29.72 -8.69 -12.10
C ALA A 416 -28.87 -8.62 -13.37
N ILE A 417 -28.48 -9.76 -13.95
CA ILE A 417 -27.73 -9.82 -15.23
C ILE A 417 -28.51 -9.12 -16.34
N MET A 418 -29.82 -9.34 -16.46
CA MET A 418 -30.64 -8.66 -17.48
C MET A 418 -30.71 -7.14 -17.27
N LYS A 419 -30.70 -6.67 -16.01
CA LYS A 419 -30.62 -5.23 -15.71
C LYS A 419 -29.24 -4.67 -16.05
N VAL A 420 -28.18 -5.40 -15.71
CA VAL A 420 -26.79 -5.06 -16.03
C VAL A 420 -26.61 -4.91 -17.53
N LEU A 421 -27.09 -5.88 -18.32
CA LEU A 421 -27.00 -5.86 -19.79
C LEU A 421 -27.74 -4.67 -20.44
N LYS A 422 -28.67 -4.03 -19.73
CA LYS A 422 -29.40 -2.84 -20.21
C LYS A 422 -28.82 -1.52 -19.69
N ALA A 423 -27.92 -1.58 -18.71
CA ALA A 423 -27.32 -0.41 -18.10
C ALA A 423 -25.99 -0.04 -18.78
N ARG A 424 -25.58 1.22 -18.61
CA ARG A 424 -24.29 1.73 -19.09
C ARG A 424 -23.34 1.86 -17.90
N TYR A 425 -22.25 1.11 -17.92
CA TYR A 425 -21.23 1.12 -16.86
C TYR A 425 -19.95 1.86 -17.24
N GLY A 426 -19.89 2.41 -18.46
CA GLY A 426 -18.74 3.18 -18.93
C GLY A 426 -17.55 2.30 -19.27
N LEU A 427 -16.36 2.84 -19.08
CA LEU A 427 -15.07 2.21 -19.35
C LEU A 427 -14.55 1.44 -18.13
N MET A 428 -13.88 0.32 -18.39
CA MET A 428 -13.00 -0.32 -17.41
C MET A 428 -11.55 -0.17 -17.85
N ARG A 429 -10.67 0.18 -16.92
CA ARG A 429 -9.22 0.21 -17.13
C ARG A 429 -8.57 -0.95 -16.40
N ILE A 430 -7.67 -1.65 -17.07
CA ILE A 430 -6.79 -2.65 -16.46
C ILE A 430 -5.35 -2.30 -16.79
N ASP A 431 -4.52 -2.29 -15.75
CA ASP A 431 -3.10 -2.03 -15.86
C ASP A 431 -2.30 -3.14 -15.17
N PHE A 432 -1.31 -3.67 -15.89
CA PHE A 432 -0.33 -4.61 -15.36
C PHE A 432 0.93 -3.85 -14.97
N ASN A 433 1.34 -3.97 -13.72
CA ASN A 433 2.56 -3.34 -13.22
C ASN A 433 3.78 -4.22 -13.52
N GLU A 434 4.96 -3.63 -13.33
CA GLU A 434 6.24 -4.30 -13.57
C GLU A 434 6.38 -5.57 -12.71
N PRO A 435 6.61 -6.74 -13.33
CA PRO A 435 6.88 -7.97 -12.61
C PRO A 435 8.20 -7.85 -11.83
N PHE A 436 8.20 -8.23 -10.57
CA PHE A 436 9.43 -8.28 -9.77
C PHE A 436 9.67 -9.66 -9.16
N SER A 437 10.95 -9.99 -9.00
CA SER A 437 11.41 -11.25 -8.44
C SER A 437 11.08 -11.35 -6.95
N LEU A 438 10.40 -12.42 -6.55
CA LEU A 438 10.19 -12.75 -5.15
C LEU A 438 11.54 -12.99 -4.46
N SER A 439 12.48 -13.66 -5.14
CA SER A 439 13.80 -13.95 -4.57
C SER A 439 14.59 -12.69 -4.23
N GLU A 440 14.55 -11.67 -5.09
CA GLU A 440 15.23 -10.39 -4.89
C GLU A 440 14.58 -9.62 -3.74
N LEU A 441 13.24 -9.55 -3.73
CA LEU A 441 12.48 -8.88 -2.68
C LEU A 441 12.71 -9.52 -1.30
N VAL A 442 12.71 -10.85 -1.21
CA VAL A 442 13.00 -11.57 0.04
C VAL A 442 14.43 -11.29 0.50
N LYS A 443 15.41 -11.28 -0.41
CA LYS A 443 16.80 -10.96 -0.06
C LYS A 443 16.91 -9.53 0.44
N SER A 444 16.37 -8.55 -0.28
CA SER A 444 16.44 -7.14 0.10
C SER A 444 15.77 -6.88 1.45
N LEU A 445 14.60 -7.49 1.68
CA LEU A 445 13.86 -7.38 2.93
C LEU A 445 14.47 -8.19 4.07
N ARG A 446 15.49 -9.03 3.82
CA ARG A 446 16.29 -9.68 4.89
C ARG A 446 17.59 -8.93 5.16
N THR A 447 18.22 -8.36 4.13
CA THR A 447 19.52 -7.68 4.24
C THR A 447 19.46 -6.22 4.65
N SER A 448 18.33 -5.54 4.42
CA SER A 448 18.23 -4.15 4.85
C SER A 448 18.33 -4.11 6.37
N ASP A 449 19.19 -3.29 6.97
CA ASP A 449 19.19 -3.08 8.43
C ASP A 449 17.83 -2.55 8.93
N THR A 450 16.97 -2.06 8.02
CA THR A 450 15.56 -1.77 8.28
C THR A 450 14.68 -3.02 8.46
N ALA A 451 15.17 -4.20 8.09
CA ALA A 451 14.54 -5.50 8.33
C ALA A 451 14.86 -6.08 9.71
N HIS A 452 15.99 -5.68 10.32
CA HIS A 452 16.35 -6.03 11.70
C HIS A 452 16.08 -4.89 12.69
N ASN A 453 15.70 -3.70 12.22
CA ASN A 453 15.18 -2.60 13.05
C ASN A 453 13.64 -2.59 13.15
N TYR A 454 12.98 -3.71 12.84
CA TYR A 454 11.61 -3.98 13.29
C TYR A 454 11.63 -4.80 14.60
N THR A 455 12.51 -4.45 15.54
CA THR A 455 12.43 -4.85 16.94
C THR A 455 11.87 -3.67 17.74
N PRO A 456 10.57 -3.67 18.12
CA PRO A 456 9.98 -2.56 18.84
C PRO A 456 10.22 -2.69 20.35
N GLU A 457 11.35 -2.18 20.84
CA GLU A 457 11.41 -1.67 22.21
C GLU A 457 10.96 -0.20 22.19
N MET A 458 9.78 0.05 22.75
CA MET A 458 9.26 1.38 23.10
C MET A 458 9.35 2.47 22.02
N ARG A 459 8.49 2.39 21.00
CA ARG A 459 7.85 3.50 20.22
C ARG A 459 7.53 2.98 18.81
N ARG A 460 6.24 3.01 18.45
CA ARG A 460 5.60 2.77 17.13
C ARG A 460 5.00 1.40 16.80
N LEU A 461 3.71 1.48 16.46
CA LEU A 461 2.96 0.69 15.46
C LEU A 461 3.10 -0.85 15.40
N GLN A 462 2.77 -1.57 16.47
CA GLN A 462 2.52 -3.04 16.45
C GLN A 462 1.24 -3.50 15.70
N HIS A 463 1.26 -3.75 14.39
CA HIS A 463 0.11 -4.39 13.72
C HIS A 463 0.01 -5.84 14.20
N LYS A 464 -1.08 -6.24 14.87
CA LYS A 464 -1.34 -7.67 15.14
C LYS A 464 -1.51 -8.36 13.77
N PRO A 465 -0.59 -9.25 13.34
CA PRO A 465 -0.78 -9.95 12.08
C PRO A 465 -2.10 -10.72 12.13
N SER A 466 -2.83 -10.72 11.01
CA SER A 466 -4.12 -11.40 10.89
C SER A 466 -4.00 -12.83 11.44
N THR A 467 -4.85 -13.21 12.40
CA THR A 467 -4.89 -14.53 13.07
C THR A 467 -5.27 -15.71 12.15
N THR A 468 -5.15 -15.51 10.84
CA THR A 468 -5.44 -16.46 9.76
C THR A 468 -4.18 -16.83 8.99
N SER A 469 -3.03 -16.95 9.67
CA SER A 469 -1.89 -17.69 9.10
C SER A 469 -2.35 -19.10 8.74
N LEU A 470 -1.76 -19.71 7.70
CA LEU A 470 -1.97 -21.12 7.30
C LEU A 470 -1.15 -22.13 8.14
N PHE A 471 -0.26 -21.63 8.99
CA PHE A 471 0.48 -22.41 9.98
C PHE A 471 -0.12 -22.23 11.36
N GLY A 472 -0.49 -23.37 11.95
CA GLY A 472 -0.93 -23.45 13.32
C GLY A 472 0.27 -23.64 14.24
N THR A 473 0.23 -22.89 15.35
CA THR A 473 0.86 -23.12 16.68
C THR A 473 2.25 -22.53 16.91
N ASP A 474 2.41 -22.09 18.17
CA ASP A 474 3.57 -21.70 18.95
C ASP A 474 4.54 -20.64 18.40
N VAL A 475 4.77 -19.63 19.23
CA VAL A 475 5.61 -18.47 18.95
C VAL A 475 7.08 -18.91 19.04
N VAL A 476 7.59 -19.50 17.96
CA VAL A 476 9.03 -19.53 17.69
C VAL A 476 9.38 -18.23 16.98
N GLN A 477 10.44 -17.57 17.40
CA GLN A 477 10.89 -16.28 16.87
C GLN A 477 11.07 -16.30 15.34
N GLU A 478 11.57 -17.41 14.79
CA GLU A 478 11.71 -17.63 13.33
C GLU A 478 10.38 -17.57 12.57
N GLU A 479 9.28 -18.07 13.16
CA GLU A 479 7.96 -17.97 12.52
C GLU A 479 7.40 -16.54 12.52
N GLN A 480 7.76 -15.74 13.53
CA GLN A 480 7.32 -14.34 13.58
C GLN A 480 8.01 -13.51 12.50
N ASP A 481 9.32 -13.68 12.32
CA ASP A 481 10.10 -12.97 11.30
C ASP A 481 9.61 -13.31 9.90
N GLN A 482 9.31 -14.57 9.63
CA GLN A 482 8.72 -15.01 8.35
C GLN A 482 7.33 -14.40 8.14
N ARG A 483 6.47 -14.35 9.16
CA ARG A 483 5.15 -13.72 9.07
C ARG A 483 5.24 -12.22 8.78
N GLN A 484 6.16 -11.52 9.44
CA GLN A 484 6.41 -10.10 9.19
C GLN A 484 6.93 -9.86 7.77
N LEU A 485 7.86 -10.70 7.29
CA LEU A 485 8.36 -10.65 5.92
C LEU A 485 7.21 -10.79 4.90
N ILE A 486 6.34 -11.79 5.07
CA ILE A 486 5.21 -12.02 4.16
C ILE A 486 4.23 -10.83 4.20
N ASP A 487 3.95 -10.29 5.38
CA ASP A 487 3.09 -9.12 5.56
C ASP A 487 3.68 -7.87 4.88
N ASN A 488 4.99 -7.66 4.97
CA ASN A 488 5.72 -6.59 4.29
C ASN A 488 5.66 -6.75 2.76
N ILE A 489 5.88 -7.96 2.24
CA ILE A 489 5.72 -8.23 0.79
C ILE A 489 4.29 -7.90 0.36
N ALA A 490 3.29 -8.32 1.14
CA ALA A 490 1.90 -8.12 0.81
C ALA A 490 1.50 -6.63 0.81
N ARG A 491 1.93 -5.87 1.83
CA ARG A 491 1.69 -4.41 1.88
C ARG A 491 2.38 -3.69 0.74
N HIS A 492 3.58 -4.10 0.37
CA HIS A 492 4.32 -3.51 -0.75
C HIS A 492 3.54 -3.69 -2.07
N VAL A 493 3.03 -4.90 -2.34
CA VAL A 493 2.22 -5.18 -3.53
C VAL A 493 0.94 -4.34 -3.54
N VAL A 494 0.21 -4.29 -2.42
CA VAL A 494 -1.04 -3.50 -2.33
C VAL A 494 -0.75 -2.03 -2.56
N PHE A 495 0.32 -1.49 -1.97
CA PHE A 495 0.74 -0.11 -2.16
C PHE A 495 1.03 0.21 -3.62
N ASP A 496 1.81 -0.64 -4.31
CA ASP A 496 2.14 -0.44 -5.72
C ASP A 496 0.91 -0.53 -6.63
N SER A 497 0.03 -1.50 -6.37
CA SER A 497 -1.24 -1.64 -7.09
C SER A 497 -2.15 -0.43 -6.87
N ALA A 498 -2.23 0.06 -5.62
CA ALA A 498 -3.03 1.21 -5.26
C ALA A 498 -2.52 2.48 -5.95
N ARG A 499 -1.20 2.70 -5.98
CA ARG A 499 -0.59 3.86 -6.66
C ARG A 499 -0.75 3.81 -8.18
N ALA A 500 -0.62 2.62 -8.78
CA ALA A 500 -0.75 2.45 -10.22
C ALA A 500 -2.20 2.50 -10.74
N THR A 501 -3.19 2.34 -9.86
CA THR A 501 -4.60 2.38 -10.26
C THR A 501 -4.93 3.72 -10.92
N SER A 502 -5.39 3.67 -12.18
CA SER A 502 -5.75 4.85 -12.96
C SER A 502 -6.94 5.60 -12.37
N VAL A 503 -6.90 6.93 -12.38
CA VAL A 503 -8.01 7.78 -11.97
C VAL A 503 -9.03 7.88 -13.11
N MET A 504 -10.26 7.42 -12.88
CA MET A 504 -11.33 7.46 -13.87
C MET A 504 -12.13 8.78 -13.78
N THR A 505 -12.95 9.07 -14.80
CA THR A 505 -13.73 10.32 -14.89
C THR A 505 -14.65 10.52 -13.68
N THR A 506 -15.35 9.46 -13.27
CA THR A 506 -16.26 9.46 -12.12
C THR A 506 -15.55 9.64 -10.79
N ASN A 507 -14.33 9.09 -10.66
CA ASN A 507 -13.51 9.25 -9.46
C ASN A 507 -13.10 10.72 -9.27
N ALA A 508 -12.63 11.37 -10.34
CA ALA A 508 -12.23 12.77 -10.32
C ALA A 508 -13.41 13.69 -9.97
N LEU A 509 -14.57 13.51 -10.64
CA LEU A 509 -15.75 14.31 -10.36
C LEU A 509 -16.27 14.07 -8.94
N ALA A 510 -16.39 12.82 -8.49
CA ALA A 510 -16.85 12.49 -7.14
C ALA A 510 -15.92 13.10 -6.06
N PHE A 511 -14.61 13.06 -6.28
CA PHE A 511 -13.63 13.65 -5.38
C PHE A 511 -13.79 15.17 -5.27
N LEU A 512 -13.93 15.87 -6.40
CA LEU A 512 -14.15 17.33 -6.41
C LEU A 512 -15.46 17.71 -5.73
N LEU A 513 -16.54 16.99 -6.01
CA LEU A 513 -17.85 17.27 -5.41
C LEU A 513 -17.85 17.03 -3.90
N LEU A 514 -17.22 15.98 -3.39
CA LEU A 514 -17.26 15.69 -1.95
C LEU A 514 -16.28 16.53 -1.12
N ASN A 515 -15.12 16.89 -1.67
CA ASN A 515 -14.06 17.57 -0.93
C ASN A 515 -13.99 19.08 -1.17
N ARG A 516 -14.40 19.59 -2.34
CA ARG A 516 -14.31 21.01 -2.69
C ARG A 516 -15.67 21.67 -2.93
N PHE A 517 -16.61 20.96 -3.57
CA PHE A 517 -17.89 21.52 -4.00
C PHE A 517 -19.10 20.75 -3.46
N ARG A 518 -19.16 20.56 -2.15
CA ARG A 518 -20.20 19.76 -1.46
C ARG A 518 -21.61 20.33 -1.65
N ASP A 519 -21.73 21.65 -1.78
CA ASP A 519 -22.99 22.35 -2.07
C ASP A 519 -23.30 22.46 -3.58
N GLY A 520 -22.40 21.94 -4.42
CA GLY A 520 -22.42 22.05 -5.87
C GLY A 520 -21.72 23.30 -6.39
N ALA A 521 -21.47 23.31 -7.70
CA ALA A 521 -20.79 24.40 -8.38
C ALA A 521 -21.27 24.56 -9.82
N PRO A 522 -21.15 25.77 -10.41
CA PRO A 522 -21.33 25.94 -11.85
C PRO A 522 -20.27 25.14 -12.62
N LEU A 523 -20.63 24.70 -13.83
CA LEU A 523 -19.76 23.89 -14.68
C LEU A 523 -18.38 24.55 -14.93
N SER A 524 -18.31 25.87 -15.07
CA SER A 524 -17.05 26.58 -15.29
C SER A 524 -16.05 26.39 -14.15
N LEU A 525 -16.49 26.51 -12.89
CA LEU A 525 -15.63 26.32 -11.73
C LEU A 525 -15.21 24.85 -11.57
N LEU A 526 -16.07 23.91 -11.93
CA LEU A 526 -15.71 22.49 -11.93
C LEU A 526 -14.67 22.17 -13.01
N VAL A 527 -14.75 22.82 -14.18
CA VAL A 527 -13.77 22.69 -15.25
C VAL A 527 -12.40 23.16 -14.78
N GLU A 528 -12.32 24.37 -14.20
CA GLU A 528 -11.09 24.92 -13.64
C GLU A 528 -10.50 24.00 -12.57
N ALA A 529 -11.32 23.52 -11.63
CA ALA A 529 -10.88 22.63 -10.58
C ALA A 529 -10.43 21.24 -11.09
N LEU A 530 -11.02 20.75 -12.19
CA LEU A 530 -10.57 19.50 -12.82
C LEU A 530 -9.23 19.69 -13.53
N ASP A 531 -9.00 20.84 -14.16
CA ASP A 531 -7.70 21.17 -14.77
C ASP A 531 -6.61 21.33 -13.70
N GLU A 532 -6.91 21.96 -12.57
CA GLU A 532 -6.02 22.01 -11.40
C GLU A 532 -5.72 20.61 -10.87
N LEU A 533 -6.76 19.77 -10.69
CA LEU A 533 -6.57 18.40 -10.23
C LEU A 533 -5.71 17.58 -11.21
N ARG A 534 -5.90 17.76 -12.52
CA ARG A 534 -5.05 17.13 -13.55
C ARG A 534 -3.59 17.53 -13.39
N SER A 535 -3.32 18.81 -13.17
CA SER A 535 -1.96 19.31 -12.97
C SER A 535 -1.31 18.72 -11.71
N VAL A 536 -2.06 18.57 -10.61
CA VAL A 536 -1.56 17.95 -9.37
C VAL A 536 -1.26 16.46 -9.56
N LEU A 537 -2.09 15.76 -10.34
CA LEU A 537 -1.94 14.32 -10.58
C LEU A 537 -0.92 13.99 -11.67
N GLU A 538 -0.49 14.98 -12.46
CA GLU A 538 0.44 14.79 -13.56
C GLU A 538 1.78 14.22 -13.07
N GLY A 539 2.25 13.14 -13.71
CA GLY A 539 3.48 12.45 -13.34
C GLY A 539 3.37 11.53 -12.10
N THR A 540 2.34 11.70 -11.26
CA THR A 540 2.18 10.91 -10.01
C THR A 540 1.07 9.87 -10.07
N ARG A 541 0.07 10.03 -10.95
CA ARG A 541 -1.04 9.10 -11.20
C ARG A 541 -1.33 8.98 -12.70
N ASP A 542 -1.78 7.80 -13.13
CA ASP A 542 -2.33 7.63 -14.48
C ASP A 542 -3.78 8.15 -14.53
N LEU A 543 -4.13 8.89 -15.59
CA LEU A 543 -5.49 9.37 -15.83
C LEU A 543 -6.14 8.49 -16.89
N GLY A 544 -7.22 7.79 -16.53
CA GLY A 544 -7.97 6.91 -17.41
C GLY A 544 -8.85 7.64 -18.44
N PHE A 545 -8.66 8.95 -18.62
CA PHE A 545 -9.47 9.81 -19.47
C PHE A 545 -8.65 10.96 -20.06
N THR A 546 -9.11 11.49 -21.20
CA THR A 546 -8.47 12.58 -21.94
C THR A 546 -9.54 13.54 -22.48
N GLY A 547 -9.12 14.61 -23.17
CA GLY A 547 -10.03 15.58 -23.78
C GLY A 547 -10.40 16.74 -22.86
N SER A 548 -11.38 17.53 -23.30
CA SER A 548 -11.82 18.73 -22.59
C SER A 548 -12.37 18.38 -21.20
N SER A 549 -12.03 19.17 -20.18
CA SER A 549 -12.54 18.98 -18.82
C SER A 549 -14.06 19.13 -18.76
N GLU A 550 -14.63 19.97 -19.62
CA GLU A 550 -16.07 20.19 -19.74
C GLU A 550 -16.82 18.94 -20.17
N ASP A 551 -16.35 18.25 -21.22
CA ASP A 551 -16.97 17.02 -21.70
C ASP A 551 -16.80 15.87 -20.70
N VAL A 552 -15.63 15.80 -20.04
CA VAL A 552 -15.36 14.82 -18.99
C VAL A 552 -16.33 14.97 -17.83
N ILE A 553 -16.57 16.19 -17.36
CA ILE A 553 -17.51 16.45 -16.25
C ILE A 553 -18.93 16.09 -16.67
N ARG A 554 -19.37 16.48 -17.87
CA ARG A 554 -20.71 16.15 -18.38
C ARG A 554 -20.92 14.65 -18.46
N TYR A 555 -19.96 13.95 -19.06
CA TYR A 555 -19.96 12.49 -19.20
C TYR A 555 -20.00 11.79 -17.84
N ALA A 556 -19.12 12.17 -16.91
CA ALA A 556 -19.07 11.60 -15.57
C ALA A 556 -20.39 11.83 -14.81
N ALA A 557 -20.96 13.03 -14.90
CA ALA A 557 -22.23 13.36 -14.27
C ALA A 557 -23.41 12.57 -14.88
N ASP A 558 -23.41 12.33 -16.20
CA ASP A 558 -24.41 11.46 -16.85
C ASP A 558 -24.26 9.99 -16.42
N LEU A 559 -23.03 9.52 -16.29
CA LEU A 559 -22.75 8.13 -15.92
C LEU A 559 -23.09 7.83 -14.46
N LEU A 560 -22.74 8.73 -13.54
CA LEU A 560 -23.14 8.66 -12.13
C LEU A 560 -24.67 8.73 -12.00
N GLY A 561 -25.30 9.58 -12.81
CA GLY A 561 -26.74 9.70 -12.94
C GLY A 561 -27.41 10.48 -11.81
N PRO A 562 -28.73 10.75 -11.92
CA PRO A 562 -29.46 11.68 -11.04
C PRO A 562 -29.56 11.21 -9.59
N GLY A 563 -29.32 9.92 -9.33
CA GLY A 563 -29.26 9.38 -7.98
C GLY A 563 -28.05 9.89 -7.20
N LEU A 564 -26.91 10.14 -7.85
CA LEU A 564 -25.68 10.55 -7.16
C LEU A 564 -25.32 12.02 -7.42
N VAL A 565 -25.65 12.52 -8.61
CA VAL A 565 -25.31 13.88 -9.04
C VAL A 565 -26.52 14.51 -9.73
N THR A 566 -26.98 15.66 -9.22
CA THR A 566 -28.05 16.43 -9.85
C THR A 566 -27.48 17.49 -10.79
N LYS A 567 -28.22 17.73 -11.87
CA LYS A 567 -27.93 18.76 -12.87
C LYS A 567 -29.07 19.77 -12.84
N GLU A 568 -28.77 20.99 -12.42
CA GLU A 568 -29.73 22.09 -12.34
C GLU A 568 -29.32 23.20 -13.33
N GLN A 569 -30.28 24.00 -13.78
CA GLN A 569 -30.01 25.21 -14.55
C GLN A 569 -30.27 26.41 -13.64
N ARG A 570 -29.22 27.19 -13.34
CA ARG A 570 -29.30 28.40 -12.52
C ARG A 570 -28.71 29.56 -13.31
N ASN A 571 -29.50 30.62 -13.53
CA ASN A 571 -29.08 31.81 -14.27
C ASN A 571 -28.49 31.51 -15.68
N GLY A 572 -29.03 30.50 -16.37
CA GLY A 572 -28.56 30.08 -17.70
C GLY A 572 -27.24 29.27 -17.70
N GLN A 573 -26.70 28.94 -16.53
CA GLN A 573 -25.53 28.09 -16.36
C GLN A 573 -25.92 26.73 -15.77
N MET A 574 -25.26 25.68 -16.26
CA MET A 574 -25.39 24.34 -15.72
C MET A 574 -24.70 24.26 -14.36
N PHE A 575 -25.48 23.95 -13.33
CA PHE A 575 -25.03 23.76 -11.96
C PHE A 575 -25.06 22.27 -11.62
N ILE A 576 -23.96 21.75 -11.10
CA ILE A 576 -23.80 20.33 -10.78
C ILE A 576 -23.59 20.18 -9.29
N LYS A 577 -24.40 19.32 -8.66
CA LYS A 577 -24.41 19.14 -7.19
C LYS A 577 -24.44 17.66 -6.81
N PRO A 578 -23.71 17.22 -5.77
CA PRO A 578 -23.85 15.86 -5.26
C PRO A 578 -25.17 15.68 -4.48
N VAL A 579 -25.76 14.49 -4.56
CA VAL A 579 -26.88 14.11 -3.70
C VAL A 579 -26.33 13.68 -2.34
N THR A 580 -26.53 14.53 -1.32
CA THR A 580 -25.97 14.34 0.04
C THR A 580 -26.81 13.42 0.94
N MET A 581 -27.88 12.81 0.42
CA MET A 581 -28.63 11.78 1.16
C MET A 581 -27.71 10.59 1.49
N ILE A 582 -27.82 10.06 2.72
CA ILE A 582 -26.87 9.06 3.26
C ILE A 582 -26.56 7.89 2.29
N PRO A 583 -27.54 7.18 1.70
CA PRO A 583 -27.22 6.08 0.80
C PRO A 583 -26.44 6.52 -0.45
N ASN A 584 -26.76 7.71 -0.96
CA ASN A 584 -26.22 8.27 -2.19
C ASN A 584 -24.82 8.84 -1.97
N VAL A 585 -24.58 9.53 -0.84
CA VAL A 585 -23.26 10.05 -0.51
C VAL A 585 -22.26 8.92 -0.17
N ILE A 586 -22.72 7.82 0.44
CA ILE A 586 -21.91 6.61 0.64
C ILE A 586 -21.54 5.94 -0.69
N GLU A 587 -22.47 5.91 -1.66
CA GLU A 587 -22.17 5.41 -3.01
C GLU A 587 -21.22 6.34 -3.76
N LEU A 588 -21.42 7.66 -3.66
CA LEU A 588 -20.54 8.64 -4.29
C LEU A 588 -19.12 8.62 -3.69
N SER A 589 -19.01 8.43 -2.37
CA SER A 589 -17.72 8.33 -1.69
C SER A 589 -16.92 7.11 -2.15
N TYR A 590 -17.57 6.00 -2.52
CA TYR A 590 -16.89 4.85 -3.13
C TYR A 590 -16.02 5.24 -4.34
N TYR A 591 -16.54 6.12 -5.22
CA TYR A 591 -15.80 6.59 -6.40
C TYR A 591 -14.70 7.59 -6.03
N SER A 592 -15.00 8.52 -5.12
CA SER A 592 -14.03 9.49 -4.59
C SER A 592 -12.83 8.80 -3.92
N ASN A 593 -13.08 7.68 -3.24
CA ASN A 593 -12.13 6.98 -2.39
C ASN A 593 -10.90 6.42 -3.13
N CYS A 594 -10.94 6.36 -4.46
CA CYS A 594 -9.79 6.01 -5.29
C CYS A 594 -8.62 7.02 -5.15
N LEU A 595 -8.93 8.30 -4.89
CA LEU A 595 -7.94 9.37 -4.77
C LEU A 595 -7.42 9.58 -3.34
N LEU A 596 -8.12 9.08 -2.31
CA LEU A 596 -7.72 9.30 -0.91
C LEU A 596 -6.28 8.85 -0.61
N PRO A 597 -5.80 7.66 -1.04
CA PRO A 597 -4.43 7.24 -0.72
C PRO A 597 -3.35 8.16 -1.31
N HIS A 598 -3.69 8.97 -2.34
CA HIS A 598 -2.76 9.95 -2.90
C HIS A 598 -2.61 11.16 -1.97
N PHE A 599 -3.73 11.69 -1.48
CA PHE A 599 -3.76 12.89 -0.64
C PHE A 599 -3.62 12.59 0.86
N ALA A 600 -3.66 11.33 1.29
CA ALA A 600 -3.69 10.95 2.70
C ALA A 600 -2.54 11.56 3.53
N LEU A 601 -1.30 11.51 3.04
CA LEU A 601 -0.14 12.08 3.75
C LEU A 601 -0.23 13.60 3.85
N GLU A 602 -0.58 14.26 2.74
CA GLU A 602 -0.77 15.72 2.72
C GLU A 602 -1.89 16.16 3.67
N SER A 603 -2.98 15.41 3.69
CA SER A 603 -4.12 15.63 4.57
C SER A 603 -3.77 15.42 6.05
N ILE A 604 -2.93 14.44 6.37
CA ILE A 604 -2.40 14.25 7.74
C ILE A 604 -1.63 15.51 8.16
N ILE A 605 -0.65 15.93 7.34
CA ILE A 605 0.20 17.09 7.62
C ILE A 605 -0.64 18.35 7.80
N VAL A 606 -1.54 18.64 6.87
CA VAL A 606 -2.38 19.85 6.94
C VAL A 606 -3.34 19.81 8.12
N THR A 607 -3.92 18.65 8.46
CA THR A 607 -4.81 18.53 9.62
C THR A 607 -4.08 18.80 10.92
N CYS A 608 -2.90 18.20 11.11
CA CYS A 608 -2.04 18.44 12.26
C CYS A 608 -1.54 19.89 12.33
N ALA A 609 -1.12 20.46 11.19
CA ALA A 609 -0.66 21.84 11.11
C ALA A 609 -1.78 22.84 11.48
N CYS A 610 -2.99 22.65 10.95
CA CYS A 610 -4.14 23.47 11.29
C CYS A 610 -4.59 23.30 12.75
N PHE A 611 -4.39 22.13 13.37
CA PHE A 611 -4.61 21.94 14.80
C PHE A 611 -3.62 22.76 15.63
N LEU A 612 -2.31 22.58 15.41
CA LEU A 612 -1.26 23.30 16.13
C LEU A 612 -1.37 24.82 15.95
N ARG A 613 -1.75 25.28 14.76
CA ARG A 613 -2.04 26.69 14.51
C ARG A 613 -3.16 27.21 15.41
N ARG A 614 -4.28 26.47 15.52
CA ARG A 614 -5.42 26.85 16.38
C ARG A 614 -5.04 26.87 17.85
N GLU A 615 -4.21 25.93 18.31
CA GLU A 615 -3.68 25.97 19.69
C GLU A 615 -2.78 27.18 19.93
N ALA A 616 -1.88 27.49 18.99
CA ALA A 616 -1.02 28.67 19.08
C ALA A 616 -1.83 29.99 19.03
N GLU A 617 -2.90 30.05 18.24
CA GLU A 617 -3.85 31.18 18.22
C GLU A 617 -4.58 31.35 19.56
N ARG A 618 -4.98 30.26 20.22
CA ARG A 618 -5.63 30.32 21.54
C ARG A 618 -4.70 30.78 22.66
N ASN A 619 -3.40 30.48 22.54
CA ASN A 619 -2.41 30.80 23.56
C ASN A 619 -1.77 32.18 23.39
N LYS A 620 -1.92 32.83 22.22
CA LYS A 620 -1.39 34.19 21.96
C LYS A 620 -2.43 35.27 22.27
N GLU A 621 -2.07 36.21 23.14
CA GLU A 621 -2.78 37.49 23.31
C GLU A 621 -2.19 38.52 22.31
N GLY A 622 -2.57 38.48 21.03
CA GLY A 622 -2.03 39.39 20.01
C GLY A 622 -2.48 39.11 18.58
N ASP A 623 -1.90 39.81 17.60
CA ASP A 623 -2.27 39.75 16.18
C ASP A 623 -2.13 38.33 15.61
N THR A 624 -3.22 37.79 15.05
CA THR A 624 -3.37 36.36 14.72
C THR A 624 -2.88 35.99 13.31
N GLU A 625 -2.41 36.95 12.53
CA GLU A 625 -2.02 36.73 11.13
C GLU A 625 -0.64 36.04 10.99
N ASP A 626 0.29 36.23 11.93
CA ASP A 626 1.66 35.67 11.91
C ASP A 626 1.83 34.48 12.88
N VAL A 627 0.85 33.58 12.92
CA VAL A 627 0.96 32.35 13.72
C VAL A 627 1.78 31.31 12.98
N THR A 628 2.85 30.88 13.63
CA THR A 628 3.81 29.90 13.13
C THR A 628 3.88 28.71 14.09
N ILE A 629 4.17 27.52 13.56
CA ILE A 629 4.27 26.28 14.34
C ILE A 629 5.68 25.68 14.21
N GLY A 630 6.11 24.93 15.24
CA GLY A 630 7.40 24.23 15.22
C GLY A 630 7.35 22.98 14.34
N HIS A 631 8.40 22.76 13.55
CA HIS A 631 8.52 21.62 12.63
C HIS A 631 8.53 20.27 13.36
N ASN A 632 9.30 20.12 14.44
CA ASN A 632 9.39 18.87 15.21
C ASN A 632 8.05 18.49 15.86
N ALA A 633 7.35 19.46 16.44
CA ALA A 633 6.03 19.26 17.02
C ALA A 633 5.01 18.81 15.97
N LEU A 634 5.06 19.39 14.76
CA LEU A 634 4.22 18.95 13.64
C LEU A 634 4.52 17.50 13.25
N LEU A 635 5.78 17.14 13.05
CA LEU A 635 6.15 15.78 12.64
C LEU A 635 5.73 14.73 13.67
N GLN A 636 5.92 15.00 14.97
CA GLN A 636 5.47 14.10 16.03
C GLN A 636 3.95 13.88 15.98
N LEU A 637 3.17 14.96 15.87
CA LEU A 637 1.72 14.88 15.79
C LEU A 637 1.26 14.17 14.51
N CYS A 638 1.95 14.37 13.39
CA CYS A 638 1.68 13.66 12.13
C CYS A 638 1.90 12.15 12.26
N ILE A 639 2.96 11.74 12.98
CA ILE A 639 3.22 10.33 13.25
C ILE A 639 2.05 9.75 14.05
N GLU A 640 1.64 10.39 15.14
CA GLU A 640 0.51 9.94 15.98
C GLU A 640 -0.80 9.81 15.18
N PHE A 641 -1.07 10.75 14.27
CA PHE A 641 -2.25 10.69 13.41
C PHE A 641 -2.14 9.58 12.35
N ALA A 642 -0.97 9.43 11.74
CA ALA A 642 -0.68 8.32 10.84
C ALA A 642 -0.85 6.97 11.55
N GLU A 643 -0.52 6.89 12.85
CA GLU A 643 -0.78 5.71 13.64
C GLU A 643 -2.28 5.44 13.79
N LEU A 644 -3.06 6.46 14.12
CA LEU A 644 -4.51 6.32 14.23
C LEU A 644 -5.13 5.76 12.93
N LEU A 645 -4.58 6.10 11.77
CA LEU A 645 -5.10 5.70 10.46
C LEU A 645 -4.44 4.44 9.85
N MET A 646 -3.59 3.73 10.59
CA MET A 646 -2.78 2.62 10.08
C MET A 646 -3.57 1.46 9.44
N TYR A 647 -4.83 1.25 9.85
CA TYR A 647 -5.69 0.19 9.31
C TYR A 647 -6.60 0.71 8.18
N GLU A 648 -6.63 2.03 7.97
CA GLU A 648 -7.36 2.69 6.89
C GLU A 648 -6.54 2.82 5.61
N PHE A 649 -5.22 3.03 5.74
CA PHE A 649 -4.31 3.32 4.64
C PHE A 649 -2.95 2.65 4.83
N ILE A 650 -2.35 2.23 3.72
CA ILE A 650 -0.91 1.93 3.66
C ILE A 650 -0.22 3.20 3.20
N LEU A 651 0.31 3.97 4.15
CA LEU A 651 0.81 5.34 3.91
C LEU A 651 2.17 5.38 3.20
N CYS A 652 3.04 4.41 3.46
CA CYS A 652 4.33 4.28 2.81
C CYS A 652 4.66 2.80 2.51
N LYS A 653 5.66 2.56 1.65
CA LYS A 653 6.15 1.21 1.41
C LYS A 653 6.84 0.66 2.68
N PRO A 654 6.76 -0.64 2.96
CA PRO A 654 7.47 -1.24 4.10
C PRO A 654 8.99 -1.10 4.07
N CYS A 655 9.58 -0.79 2.91
CA CYS A 655 11.00 -0.51 2.75
C CYS A 655 11.38 0.97 2.95
N GLN A 656 10.41 1.83 3.32
CA GLN A 656 10.60 3.26 3.55
C GLN A 656 10.34 3.60 5.02
N LYS A 657 10.98 4.66 5.50
CA LYS A 657 10.67 5.24 6.82
C LYS A 657 9.54 6.24 6.70
N LEU A 658 8.57 6.19 7.60
CA LEU A 658 7.39 7.06 7.56
C LEU A 658 7.78 8.54 7.74
N GLU A 659 8.76 8.82 8.59
CA GLU A 659 9.26 10.17 8.88
C GLU A 659 9.81 10.82 7.63
N THR A 660 10.70 10.13 6.91
CA THR A 660 11.26 10.64 5.65
C THR A 660 10.18 10.87 4.61
N VAL A 661 9.14 10.03 4.58
CA VAL A 661 8.03 10.20 3.65
C VAL A 661 7.15 11.41 4.05
N LEU A 662 6.92 11.63 5.33
CA LEU A 662 6.21 12.81 5.84
C LEU A 662 6.99 14.10 5.57
N GLU A 663 8.31 14.10 5.76
CA GLU A 663 9.20 15.23 5.43
C GLU A 663 9.13 15.55 3.94
N ASN A 664 9.27 14.56 3.06
CA ASN A 664 9.14 14.76 1.61
C ASN A 664 7.76 15.32 1.23
N SER A 665 6.68 14.83 1.84
CA SER A 665 5.33 15.35 1.60
C SER A 665 5.14 16.77 2.14
N LEU A 666 5.83 17.14 3.23
CA LEU A 666 5.85 18.51 3.74
C LEU A 666 6.59 19.43 2.75
N GLU A 667 7.72 19.00 2.21
CA GLU A 667 8.45 19.74 1.18
C GLU A 667 7.59 19.96 -0.08
N GLU A 668 6.85 18.95 -0.53
CA GLU A 668 5.90 19.07 -1.65
C GLU A 668 4.75 20.05 -1.38
N LEU A 669 4.26 20.12 -0.14
CA LEU A 669 3.29 21.14 0.30
C LEU A 669 3.90 22.55 0.31
N CYS A 670 5.17 22.66 0.70
CA CYS A 670 5.93 23.91 0.68
C CYS A 670 6.18 24.41 -0.75
N ILE A 671 6.54 23.51 -1.68
CA ILE A 671 6.73 23.86 -3.10
C ILE A 671 5.44 24.39 -3.73
N ARG A 672 4.27 23.85 -3.33
CA ARG A 672 2.95 24.32 -3.77
C ARG A 672 2.43 25.53 -2.99
N ASN A 673 3.23 26.08 -2.07
CA ASN A 673 2.88 27.19 -1.18
C ASN A 673 1.63 26.95 -0.32
N ILE A 674 1.25 25.68 -0.08
CA ILE A 674 0.11 25.36 0.81
C ILE A 674 0.49 25.61 2.26
N LEU A 675 1.75 25.27 2.59
CA LEU A 675 2.50 25.65 3.77
C LEU A 675 3.79 26.35 3.30
N CYS A 676 4.50 27.05 4.19
CA CYS A 676 5.79 27.65 3.86
C CYS A 676 6.79 27.44 4.99
N GLN A 677 8.03 27.08 4.66
CA GLN A 677 9.16 27.09 5.59
C GLN A 677 10.21 28.05 5.03
N PRO A 678 10.32 29.28 5.56
CA PRO A 678 11.33 30.22 5.10
C PRO A 678 12.71 29.66 5.45
N LYS A 679 13.48 29.27 4.44
CA LYS A 679 14.90 28.93 4.63
C LYS A 679 15.63 30.19 5.06
N GLN A 680 16.17 30.22 6.27
CA GLN A 680 17.04 31.30 6.72
C GLN A 680 18.33 31.23 5.89
N GLU A 681 18.55 32.18 4.98
CA GLU A 681 19.83 32.32 4.27
C GLU A 681 20.91 32.76 5.27
N LEU A 682 21.61 31.78 5.86
CA LEU A 682 22.77 32.04 6.71
C LEU A 682 23.86 32.70 5.88
N THR A 683 24.34 33.86 6.33
CA THR A 683 25.49 34.55 5.73
C THR A 683 26.74 33.65 5.75
N GLU A 684 27.69 33.86 4.81
CA GLU A 684 28.92 33.05 4.74
C GLU A 684 29.67 33.00 6.08
N ASP A 685 29.64 34.10 6.84
CA ASP A 685 30.27 34.19 8.16
C ASP A 685 29.54 33.37 9.22
N GLN A 686 28.20 33.30 9.20
CA GLN A 686 27.42 32.43 10.08
C GLN A 686 27.62 30.95 9.74
N GLN A 687 27.68 30.59 8.45
CA GLN A 687 28.01 29.23 8.03
C GLN A 687 29.44 28.83 8.39
N ARG A 688 30.37 29.80 8.39
CA ARG A 688 31.75 29.59 8.79
C ARG A 688 31.88 29.44 10.31
N ALA A 689 31.12 30.21 11.09
CA ALA A 689 31.03 30.09 12.54
C ALA A 689 30.46 28.72 12.95
N GLN A 690 29.39 28.25 12.31
CA GLN A 690 28.83 26.91 12.55
C GLN A 690 29.84 25.79 12.21
N ARG A 691 30.58 25.93 11.10
CA ARG A 691 31.64 24.97 10.73
C ARG A 691 32.79 24.96 11.73
N LEU A 692 33.16 26.12 12.28
CA LEU A 692 34.19 26.22 13.33
C LEU A 692 33.70 25.58 14.63
N TYR A 693 32.47 25.84 15.03
CA TYR A 693 31.86 25.29 16.24
C TYR A 693 31.80 23.76 16.21
N ARG A 694 31.31 23.17 15.11
CA ARG A 694 31.31 21.71 14.91
C ARG A 694 32.70 21.09 14.85
N ALA A 695 33.72 21.86 14.44
CA ALA A 695 35.10 21.39 14.42
C ALA A 695 35.77 21.46 15.82
N MET A 696 35.24 22.29 16.74
CA MET A 696 35.71 22.39 18.12
C MET A 696 35.07 21.33 19.02
N ASP A 697 33.84 20.91 18.73
CA ASP A 697 33.10 19.86 19.47
C ASP A 697 33.69 18.43 19.30
N GLY A 698 34.72 18.29 18.46
CA GLY A 698 35.46 17.03 18.23
C GLY A 698 36.84 16.97 18.88
N LEU A 699 37.20 17.95 19.71
CA LEU A 699 38.42 17.92 20.52
C LEU A 699 38.01 17.63 21.96
N ASP A 700 38.19 16.37 22.39
CA ASP A 700 38.25 16.02 23.81
C ASP A 700 39.37 16.85 24.44
N VAL A 701 38.97 17.92 25.13
CA VAL A 701 39.83 18.63 26.06
C VAL A 701 39.45 18.10 27.43
N ASP A 702 40.18 17.08 27.87
CA ASP A 702 40.41 16.85 29.30
C ASP A 702 40.97 18.15 29.87
N ASP A 703 40.20 18.85 30.71
CA ASP A 703 40.67 19.33 32.01
C ASP A 703 39.56 20.11 32.75
N GLU A 704 39.59 19.92 34.07
CA GLU A 704 38.72 20.49 35.08
C GLU A 704 38.81 22.03 35.15
N GLN A 705 37.69 22.65 35.56
CA GLN A 705 37.48 24.08 35.90
C GLN A 705 37.21 25.04 34.74
N ASP A 706 35.95 25.49 34.62
CA ASP A 706 35.58 26.90 34.84
C ASP A 706 34.06 27.14 34.74
N ASP A 707 33.44 27.45 35.88
CA ASP A 707 32.06 27.92 36.06
C ASP A 707 31.86 29.38 35.56
N PHE A 708 32.19 29.71 34.30
CA PHE A 708 32.02 31.10 33.83
C PHE A 708 31.54 31.34 32.40
N PHE A 709 31.01 30.35 31.69
CA PHE A 709 30.28 30.58 30.44
C PHE A 709 29.10 29.60 30.32
N ASP A 710 28.02 29.89 31.05
CA ASP A 710 26.73 29.17 30.92
C ASP A 710 25.76 29.87 29.95
N ASP A 711 26.30 30.63 28.98
CA ASP A 711 25.57 31.03 27.78
C ASP A 711 25.98 30.08 26.64
N LYS A 712 25.58 28.80 26.77
CA LYS A 712 25.33 28.01 25.56
C LYS A 712 24.20 28.76 24.84
N PRO A 713 24.37 29.25 23.60
CA PRO A 713 23.21 29.62 22.82
C PRO A 713 22.37 28.35 22.74
N SER A 714 21.21 28.35 23.39
CA SER A 714 20.14 27.42 23.03
C SER A 714 20.02 27.54 21.52
N PHE A 715 20.28 26.45 20.80
CA PHE A 715 19.78 26.35 19.44
C PHE A 715 18.27 26.41 19.58
N ASP A 716 17.71 27.62 19.52
CA ASP A 716 16.29 27.84 19.54
C ASP A 716 15.67 27.05 18.38
N ASP A 717 14.58 26.37 18.68
CA ASP A 717 13.63 25.71 17.77
C ASP A 717 13.03 26.72 16.73
N ASP A 718 13.45 27.98 16.75
CA ASP A 718 12.97 29.07 15.89
C ASP A 718 13.52 29.05 14.46
N THR A 719 14.51 28.20 14.12
CA THR A 719 15.02 28.13 12.73
C THR A 719 14.18 27.26 11.79
N GLU A 720 13.26 26.42 12.31
CA GLU A 720 12.40 25.55 11.50
C GLU A 720 10.91 25.79 11.79
N ARG A 721 10.47 27.04 11.62
CA ARG A 721 9.05 27.40 11.79
C ARG A 721 8.28 27.26 10.48
N ILE A 722 7.03 26.81 10.59
CA ILE A 722 6.11 26.64 9.45
C ILE A 722 5.08 27.77 9.47
N HIS A 723 4.91 28.39 8.31
CA HIS A 723 4.01 29.51 8.03
C HIS A 723 2.81 29.07 7.18
N PHE A 724 1.73 29.85 7.25
CA PHE A 724 0.47 29.55 6.57
C PHE A 724 0.08 30.67 5.61
N PRO A 725 0.33 30.53 4.31
CA PRO A 725 -0.06 31.55 3.33
C PRO A 725 -1.58 31.78 3.34
N PRO A 726 -2.06 33.04 3.39
CA PRO A 726 -3.50 33.34 3.49
C PRO A 726 -4.26 32.93 2.23
N GLU A 727 -3.67 33.12 1.04
CA GLU A 727 -4.29 32.80 -0.25
C GLU A 727 -4.62 31.31 -0.42
N LYS A 728 -3.91 30.44 0.30
CA LYS A 728 -4.03 28.98 0.21
C LYS A 728 -4.91 28.36 1.30
N HIS A 729 -5.71 29.18 1.98
CA HIS A 729 -6.63 28.72 3.01
C HIS A 729 -7.66 27.69 2.49
N CYS A 730 -8.26 27.92 1.32
CA CYS A 730 -9.23 26.99 0.75
C CYS A 730 -8.60 25.64 0.41
N ASP A 731 -7.38 25.61 -0.13
CA ASP A 731 -6.65 24.38 -0.46
C ASP A 731 -6.38 23.55 0.81
N ARG A 732 -6.05 24.19 1.93
CA ARG A 732 -5.91 23.52 3.22
C ARG A 732 -7.22 22.91 3.72
N ILE A 733 -8.34 23.61 3.58
CA ILE A 733 -9.67 23.08 3.95
C ILE A 733 -10.01 21.85 3.11
N VAL A 734 -9.76 21.89 1.80
CA VAL A 734 -9.98 20.74 0.90
C VAL A 734 -9.12 19.56 1.31
N LEU A 735 -7.86 19.76 1.67
CA LEU A 735 -7.01 18.67 2.16
C LEU A 735 -7.48 18.12 3.52
N GLN A 736 -8.01 18.94 4.42
CA GLN A 736 -8.60 18.46 5.69
C GLN A 736 -9.87 17.63 5.45
N SER A 737 -10.69 17.99 4.46
CA SER A 737 -11.95 17.28 4.18
C SER A 737 -11.74 15.83 3.72
N VAL A 738 -10.58 15.52 3.12
CA VAL A 738 -10.20 14.18 2.63
C VAL A 738 -10.25 13.13 3.74
N LEU A 739 -9.78 13.47 4.95
CA LEU A 739 -9.71 12.55 6.09
C LEU A 739 -10.79 12.78 7.13
N ALA A 740 -11.53 13.89 7.04
CA ALA A 740 -12.58 14.25 8.00
C ALA A 740 -13.63 13.14 8.22
N PRO A 741 -14.15 12.43 7.19
CA PRO A 741 -15.11 11.35 7.43
C PRO A 741 -14.60 10.28 8.40
N PHE A 742 -13.31 9.91 8.31
CA PHE A 742 -12.70 8.88 9.15
C PHE A 742 -12.53 9.38 10.59
N THR A 743 -12.07 10.62 10.78
CA THR A 743 -11.87 11.18 12.12
C THR A 743 -13.20 11.36 12.85
N HIS A 744 -14.26 11.77 12.14
CA HIS A 744 -15.63 11.79 12.70
C HIS A 744 -16.13 10.39 13.09
N THR A 745 -15.89 9.36 12.26
CA THR A 745 -16.21 7.98 12.64
C THR A 745 -15.46 7.57 13.92
N TYR A 746 -14.16 7.87 14.00
CA TYR A 746 -13.32 7.46 15.13
C TYR A 746 -13.75 8.16 16.41
N ARG A 747 -14.11 9.45 16.34
CA ARG A 747 -14.64 10.22 17.48
C ARG A 747 -15.94 9.60 18.00
N ALA A 748 -16.86 9.21 17.11
CA ALA A 748 -18.11 8.58 17.51
C ALA A 748 -17.89 7.19 18.13
N VAL A 749 -16.96 6.39 17.59
CA VAL A 749 -16.60 5.08 18.17
C VAL A 749 -15.97 5.25 19.55
N ALA A 750 -15.07 6.23 19.74
CA ALA A 750 -14.50 6.57 21.05
C ALA A 750 -15.59 6.94 22.06
N ALA A 751 -16.55 7.78 21.68
CA ALA A 751 -17.66 8.16 22.55
C ALA A 751 -18.58 6.97 22.91
N THR A 752 -18.75 6.02 21.98
CA THR A 752 -19.57 4.82 22.18
C THR A 752 -18.96 3.84 23.19
N LEU A 753 -17.66 3.95 23.50
CA LEU A 753 -17.01 3.12 24.52
C LEU A 753 -17.65 3.25 25.90
N ASN A 754 -18.32 4.37 26.20
CA ASN A 754 -19.08 4.56 27.45
C ASN A 754 -20.13 3.46 27.71
N HIS A 755 -20.63 2.80 26.66
CA HIS A 755 -21.59 1.70 26.80
C HIS A 755 -20.97 0.38 27.29
N LEU A 756 -19.63 0.31 27.36
CA LEU A 756 -18.88 -0.83 27.87
C LEU A 756 -18.42 -0.66 29.33
N LEU A 757 -18.75 0.48 29.96
CA LEU A 757 -18.34 0.79 31.35
C LEU A 757 -18.87 -0.24 32.35
N GLY A 758 -18.04 -0.58 33.36
CA GLY A 758 -18.40 -1.45 34.47
C GLY A 758 -18.35 -2.93 34.11
N ASP A 759 -17.24 -3.38 33.52
CA ASP A 759 -16.99 -4.77 33.06
C ASP A 759 -18.06 -5.31 32.08
N ASN A 760 -18.75 -4.43 31.34
CA ASN A 760 -19.78 -4.83 30.40
C ASN A 760 -19.15 -5.41 29.12
N ALA A 761 -19.55 -6.63 28.77
CA ALA A 761 -19.17 -7.29 27.52
C ALA A 761 -20.31 -7.20 26.50
N MET A 762 -20.01 -6.70 25.30
CA MET A 762 -20.98 -6.64 24.20
C MET A 762 -20.55 -7.51 23.02
N VAL A 763 -21.51 -8.09 22.30
CA VAL A 763 -21.22 -8.76 21.04
C VAL A 763 -20.71 -7.73 20.02
N GLU A 764 -19.59 -8.00 19.35
CA GLU A 764 -18.94 -7.08 18.41
C GLU A 764 -19.93 -6.56 17.34
N GLY A 765 -20.78 -7.44 16.81
CA GLY A 765 -21.80 -7.07 15.82
C GLY A 765 -22.90 -6.14 16.37
N ASP A 766 -23.17 -6.18 17.67
CA ASP A 766 -24.13 -5.28 18.32
C ASP A 766 -23.47 -3.94 18.66
N PHE A 767 -22.22 -3.97 19.14
CA PHE A 767 -21.43 -2.77 19.37
C PHE A 767 -21.21 -1.96 18.08
N ILE A 768 -20.89 -2.63 16.96
CA ILE A 768 -20.77 -1.96 15.65
C ILE A 768 -22.10 -1.30 15.26
N ARG A 769 -23.24 -1.95 15.50
CA ARG A 769 -24.56 -1.36 15.20
C ARG A 769 -24.85 -0.15 16.06
N LEU A 770 -24.42 -0.15 17.32
CA LEU A 770 -24.51 0.99 18.21
C LEU A 770 -23.65 2.16 17.71
N CYS A 771 -22.40 1.90 17.32
CA CYS A 771 -21.52 2.92 16.73
C CYS A 771 -22.13 3.55 15.47
N ILE A 772 -22.69 2.72 14.57
CA ILE A 772 -23.36 3.21 13.35
C ILE A 772 -24.56 4.09 13.69
N LYS A 773 -25.33 3.73 14.73
CA LYS A 773 -26.45 4.53 15.20
C LYS A 773 -25.98 5.89 15.73
N GLU A 774 -24.97 5.91 16.61
CA GLU A 774 -24.36 7.14 17.15
C GLU A 774 -23.86 8.06 16.03
N ILE A 775 -23.15 7.53 15.03
CA ILE A 775 -22.66 8.32 13.89
C ILE A 775 -23.85 8.88 13.08
N SER A 776 -24.89 8.08 12.87
CA SER A 776 -26.08 8.51 12.13
C SER A 776 -26.81 9.64 12.85
N GLU A 777 -26.97 9.55 14.18
CA GLU A 777 -27.59 10.59 15.00
C GLU A 777 -26.80 11.91 14.95
N ARG A 778 -25.46 11.85 14.94
CA ARG A 778 -24.61 13.05 14.76
C ARG A 778 -24.74 13.68 13.37
N VAL A 779 -24.89 12.85 12.32
CA VAL A 779 -25.13 13.35 10.96
C VAL A 779 -26.50 14.00 10.86
N ASP A 780 -27.54 13.37 11.43
CA ASP A 780 -28.91 13.88 11.43
C ASP A 780 -29.07 15.16 12.28
N ALA A 781 -28.31 15.28 13.38
CA ALA A 781 -28.26 16.47 14.23
C ALA A 781 -27.48 17.64 13.59
N GLY A 782 -26.68 17.38 12.56
CA GLY A 782 -25.83 18.38 11.91
C GLY A 782 -24.45 18.56 12.56
N ASP A 783 -24.12 17.81 13.61
CA ASP A 783 -22.79 17.80 14.26
C ASP A 783 -21.70 17.23 13.34
N CYS A 784 -22.08 16.36 12.40
CA CYS A 784 -21.20 15.82 11.37
C CYS A 784 -21.79 16.10 9.98
N LYS A 785 -21.14 16.98 9.20
CA LYS A 785 -21.55 17.25 7.82
C LYS A 785 -21.26 16.09 6.85
N TYR A 786 -20.49 15.09 7.27
CA TYR A 786 -19.97 13.99 6.45
C TYR A 786 -20.83 12.73 6.56
N GLY A 787 -21.93 12.62 5.80
CA GLY A 787 -22.78 11.42 5.81
C GLY A 787 -22.05 10.12 5.42
N GLU A 788 -20.94 10.23 4.69
CA GLU A 788 -20.02 9.15 4.35
C GLU A 788 -19.18 8.65 5.54
N SER A 789 -19.23 9.30 6.71
CA SER A 789 -18.63 8.79 7.96
C SER A 789 -19.35 7.54 8.49
N ILE A 790 -20.56 7.24 7.99
CA ILE A 790 -21.31 6.03 8.32
C ILE A 790 -20.71 4.86 7.54
N SER A 791 -19.73 4.19 8.14
CA SER A 791 -19.02 3.07 7.52
C SER A 791 -18.70 1.96 8.52
N THR A 792 -19.23 0.76 8.28
CA THR A 792 -18.92 -0.41 9.12
C THR A 792 -17.47 -0.84 9.03
N ASP A 793 -16.82 -0.68 7.87
CA ASP A 793 -15.41 -1.02 7.72
C ASP A 793 -14.51 -0.07 8.51
N THR A 794 -14.80 1.23 8.48
CA THR A 794 -14.07 2.25 9.25
C THR A 794 -14.24 2.03 10.77
N VAL A 795 -15.46 1.68 11.23
CA VAL A 795 -15.70 1.30 12.64
C VAL A 795 -14.85 0.08 13.03
N ARG A 796 -14.80 -0.97 12.20
CA ARG A 796 -13.98 -2.17 12.48
C ARG A 796 -12.49 -1.85 12.51
N ASN A 797 -12.02 -0.95 11.65
CA ASN A 797 -10.64 -0.52 11.63
C ASN A 797 -10.30 0.27 12.90
N CYS A 798 -11.18 1.18 13.33
CA CYS A 798 -11.05 1.89 14.61
C CYS A 798 -10.95 0.93 15.80
N LEU A 799 -11.82 -0.09 15.86
CA LEU A 799 -11.76 -1.13 16.89
C LEU A 799 -10.40 -1.85 16.91
N LYS A 800 -9.80 -2.14 15.74
CA LYS A 800 -8.45 -2.74 15.70
C LYS A 800 -7.37 -1.79 16.21
N VAL A 801 -7.51 -0.47 15.99
CA VAL A 801 -6.59 0.52 16.55
C VAL A 801 -6.72 0.54 18.07
N PHE A 802 -7.95 0.58 18.60
CA PHE A 802 -8.19 0.60 20.04
C PHE A 802 -7.75 -0.69 20.72
N GLU A 803 -7.93 -1.84 20.08
CA GLU A 803 -7.39 -3.12 20.56
C GLU A 803 -5.86 -3.11 20.58
N LYS A 804 -5.22 -2.49 19.57
CA LYS A 804 -3.75 -2.36 19.50
C LYS A 804 -3.19 -1.37 20.52
N ARG A 805 -3.93 -0.31 20.84
CA ARG A 805 -3.60 0.65 21.90
C ARG A 805 -3.98 0.13 23.31
N SER A 806 -4.47 -1.11 23.40
CA SER A 806 -4.87 -1.74 24.66
C SER A 806 -5.98 -0.98 25.41
N TYR A 807 -6.87 -0.29 24.68
CA TYR A 807 -8.09 0.31 25.27
C TYR A 807 -9.19 -0.73 25.44
N ILE A 808 -9.31 -1.65 24.47
CA ILE A 808 -10.32 -2.71 24.45
C ILE A 808 -9.68 -4.07 24.22
N GLU A 809 -10.40 -5.12 24.62
CA GLU A 809 -10.09 -6.51 24.29
C GLU A 809 -11.25 -7.13 23.50
N THR A 810 -10.94 -7.94 22.49
CA THR A 810 -11.94 -8.75 21.78
C THR A 810 -11.73 -10.23 22.05
N THR A 811 -12.57 -10.82 22.90
CA THR A 811 -12.52 -12.26 23.21
C THR A 811 -13.47 -13.06 22.32
N ASN A 812 -13.09 -14.27 21.91
CA ASN A 812 -13.95 -15.15 21.12
C ASN A 812 -14.42 -16.32 22.00
N LYS A 813 -15.71 -16.32 22.37
CA LYS A 813 -16.35 -17.41 23.12
C LYS A 813 -17.32 -18.15 22.20
N ASN A 814 -17.05 -19.42 21.90
CA ASN A 814 -17.90 -20.28 21.06
C ASN A 814 -18.28 -19.70 19.69
N GLY A 815 -17.38 -18.93 19.06
CA GLY A 815 -17.61 -18.31 17.75
C GLY A 815 -18.29 -16.94 17.80
N ILE A 816 -18.60 -16.43 18.99
CA ILE A 816 -19.11 -15.08 19.23
C ILE A 816 -17.95 -14.21 19.72
N ARG A 817 -17.67 -13.13 19.00
CA ARG A 817 -16.69 -12.11 19.41
C ARG A 817 -17.35 -11.11 20.35
N LEU A 818 -16.80 -10.98 21.55
CA LEU A 818 -17.22 -10.05 22.59
C LEU A 818 -16.17 -8.95 22.72
N VAL A 819 -16.61 -7.70 22.85
CA VAL A 819 -15.78 -6.52 23.07
C VAL A 819 -15.97 -6.06 24.50
N THR A 820 -14.86 -5.82 25.20
CA THR A 820 -14.79 -5.34 26.59
C THR A 820 -13.73 -4.25 26.70
N LEU A 821 -13.90 -3.33 27.66
CA LEU A 821 -12.83 -2.41 28.05
C LEU A 821 -11.77 -3.17 28.85
N LEU A 822 -10.51 -2.74 28.73
CA LEU A 822 -9.46 -3.23 29.61
C LEU A 822 -9.52 -2.49 30.95
N PRO A 823 -9.20 -3.14 32.09
CA PRO A 823 -9.34 -2.56 33.43
C PRO A 823 -8.76 -1.14 33.63
N PRO A 824 -7.58 -0.77 33.10
CA PRO A 824 -7.06 0.59 33.26
C PRO A 824 -7.90 1.67 32.56
N PHE A 825 -8.71 1.31 31.57
CA PHE A 825 -9.54 2.23 30.78
C PHE A 825 -11.03 2.11 31.09
N ASP A 826 -11.43 1.29 32.07
CA ASP A 826 -12.82 1.14 32.51
C ASP A 826 -13.24 2.26 33.49
N SER A 827 -13.09 3.51 33.04
CA SER A 827 -13.59 4.68 33.77
C SER A 827 -14.01 5.79 32.82
N ALA A 828 -14.99 6.60 33.23
CA ALA A 828 -15.52 7.67 32.40
C ALA A 828 -14.48 8.75 32.07
N SER A 829 -13.54 9.03 32.99
CA SER A 829 -12.46 10.00 32.76
C SER A 829 -11.46 9.51 31.71
N GLU A 830 -11.12 8.21 31.73
CA GLU A 830 -10.18 7.63 30.76
C GLU A 830 -10.80 7.55 29.36
N ILE A 831 -12.09 7.20 29.25
CA ILE A 831 -12.81 7.26 27.98
C ILE A 831 -12.86 8.70 27.44
N GLN A 832 -13.09 9.68 28.31
CA GLN A 832 -13.07 11.09 27.91
C GLN A 832 -11.68 11.52 27.39
N SER A 833 -10.60 11.07 28.02
CA SER A 833 -9.22 11.27 27.53
C SER A 833 -9.01 10.65 26.14
N ILE A 834 -9.52 9.44 25.89
CA ILE A 834 -9.47 8.81 24.56
C ILE A 834 -10.25 9.64 23.52
N VAL A 835 -11.43 10.16 23.90
CA VAL A 835 -12.24 11.01 23.01
C VAL A 835 -11.47 12.30 22.66
N GLU A 836 -10.85 12.96 23.63
CA GLU A 836 -10.05 14.18 23.44
C GLU A 836 -8.82 13.94 22.54
N GLN A 837 -8.13 12.82 22.73
CA GLN A 837 -7.03 12.40 21.84
C GLN A 837 -7.48 12.23 20.39
N VAL A 838 -8.66 11.67 20.16
CA VAL A 838 -9.20 11.53 18.79
C VAL A 838 -9.71 12.87 18.26
N ASP A 839 -10.32 13.69 19.10
CA ASP A 839 -10.90 14.98 18.72
C ASP A 839 -9.84 16.00 18.25
N THR A 840 -8.60 15.84 18.73
CA THR A 840 -7.40 16.55 18.25
C THR A 840 -7.29 16.54 16.72
N PHE A 841 -7.68 15.41 16.09
CA PHE A 841 -7.57 15.23 14.63
C PHE A 841 -8.87 15.50 13.87
N VAL A 842 -9.94 15.91 14.54
CA VAL A 842 -11.23 16.20 13.90
C VAL A 842 -11.22 17.63 13.38
N PRO A 843 -11.34 17.85 12.05
CA PRO A 843 -11.43 19.20 11.50
C PRO A 843 -12.70 19.89 12.01
N VAL A 844 -12.58 21.18 12.35
CA VAL A 844 -13.70 22.02 12.80
C VAL A 844 -14.42 22.62 11.61
#